data_AF-H8X185-F1
#
_entry.id   AF-H8X185-F1
#
_cell.length_a   1.000
_cell.length_b   1.000
_cell.length_c   1.000
_cell.angle_alpha   90.00
_cell.angle_beta   90.00
_cell.angle_gamma   90.00
#
_symmetry.space_group_name_H-M   'P 1'
#
loop_
_entity.id
_entity.type
_entity.pdbx_description
1 polymer ?
#
loop_
_entity_poly.entity_id
_entity_poly.type
_entity_poly.pdbx_seq_one_letter_code
_entity_poly.pdbx_strand_id
1 'polypeptide(L)'
;MFKSGLVNVSRRRLLGKITERIRWRSGNFIVESQVISRTSSSSSYLNWIFHPVKKLLNRSQNNLIDQKSRALNDIEIRNLGNLIEQRKYAEIIKLKDKMSPQALTYVVERLIALFSQDIITDGTLPYEFYKTSNIKPPQWDLKTRVFPILEQLVQETSAASDELNTLKVYIYYHTNQLDKITDAFTSIAYPDETTITYFLKSFIVNYEMETFKVHFSKQVINSSTKLSPQLFELLVDQLIPRYFLFENLFYCYQVWVNSPKCEDPTPKSISLILGQFYKYGTTPEIKEFKRMIDKKYGSHYLVQSVVLQNEIINREYLSFKKTISDEDFELIESLAPEVEVEEFCYSWLYFMIRFSNMEGANRIIKFYREKIGQDIPPRFFELLMEFYERHDQFDSLIKLVERVKSTMPYREEYLMSIVKTFIYSYSRFSTMLVDAINQWLEKPHYFQLHKLASQFYPYHLVEPFNQRKYKGWSELKFKGNERQNKQQVRFRIEYGFPDLLGRGLAPDFKEVLNTFRMGDLDDRLYLKGVLTKTRQYNLKNQKTLELRSLKHFSLTREDLSRYFRSNKDCLNDSQKFYFVRMLLNFGLLKEADYLLASIDSFSLNDKNKMIKHIFQMRLYSKRNQFREMTTLLDEFPLSQIYASPYLLMQCIYLENSLANLSRGRSSLSIEQVESLSICLRRLRSFIGDTKMILKRDEENVPVLIERTIQILDDWKATKSKKLDRSCK
;
A
#
# COMPACT_ATOMS: atom_id res chain seq x y z
N MET A 1 33.09 16.92 39.65
CA MET A 1 34.00 15.79 39.93
C MET A 1 33.17 14.59 40.35
N PHE A 2 33.07 13.54 39.54
CA PHE A 2 32.87 12.15 39.99
C PHE A 2 33.36 11.22 38.86
N LYS A 3 34.25 10.30 39.24
CA LYS A 3 35.06 9.44 38.36
C LYS A 3 34.23 8.30 37.75
N SER A 4 34.53 7.98 36.50
CA SER A 4 34.05 6.82 35.74
C SER A 4 34.58 5.50 36.32
N GLY A 5 33.68 4.55 36.61
CA GLY A 5 34.01 3.16 36.88
C GLY A 5 33.98 2.35 35.58
N LEU A 6 35.10 1.72 35.23
CA LEU A 6 35.25 0.84 34.07
C LEU A 6 34.38 -0.42 34.20
N VAL A 7 33.42 -0.58 33.29
CA VAL A 7 32.69 -1.84 33.06
C VAL A 7 33.47 -2.66 32.05
N ASN A 8 34.04 -3.79 32.47
CA ASN A 8 34.68 -4.75 31.56
C ASN A 8 33.62 -5.68 30.97
N VAL A 9 33.31 -5.51 29.68
CA VAL A 9 32.43 -6.41 28.92
C VAL A 9 33.32 -7.31 28.05
N SER A 10 33.34 -8.61 28.33
CA SER A 10 33.97 -9.60 27.45
C SER A 10 32.92 -10.29 26.59
N ARG A 11 33.00 -10.14 25.26
CA ARG A 11 32.18 -10.91 24.31
C ARG A 11 32.99 -12.09 23.77
N ARG A 12 32.49 -13.31 23.92
CA ARG A 12 33.00 -14.49 23.21
C ARG A 12 31.88 -15.08 22.36
N ARG A 13 32.19 -15.40 21.09
CA ARG A 13 31.31 -16.17 20.20
C ARG A 13 31.74 -17.63 20.26
N LEU A 14 30.84 -18.50 20.71
CA LEU A 14 30.95 -19.95 20.54
C LEU A 14 29.58 -20.45 20.11
N LEU A 15 29.51 -21.15 18.96
CA LEU A 15 28.34 -21.89 18.46
C LEU A 15 27.01 -21.12 18.49
N GLY A 16 26.94 -19.99 17.77
CA GLY A 16 25.66 -19.32 17.46
C GLY A 16 24.91 -18.65 18.62
N LYS A 17 25.41 -18.72 19.86
CA LYS A 17 24.85 -17.98 21.01
C LYS A 17 25.77 -16.82 21.43
N ILE A 18 25.19 -15.63 21.62
CA ILE A 18 25.88 -14.49 22.27
C ILE A 18 25.50 -14.53 23.75
N THR A 19 26.44 -14.86 24.61
CA THR A 19 26.29 -14.73 26.06
C THR A 19 27.04 -13.49 26.52
N GLU A 20 26.32 -12.53 27.11
CA GLU A 20 26.93 -11.39 27.81
C GLU A 20 27.03 -11.73 29.29
N ARG A 21 28.26 -11.81 29.80
CA ARG A 21 28.53 -11.91 31.25
C ARG A 21 28.85 -10.52 31.78
N ILE A 22 28.03 -10.05 32.71
CA ILE A 22 28.28 -8.82 33.45
C ILE A 22 28.75 -9.24 34.84
N ARG A 23 29.99 -8.88 35.20
CA ARG A 23 30.52 -9.08 36.57
C ARG A 23 30.35 -7.79 37.36
N TRP A 24 29.57 -7.86 38.42
CA TRP A 24 29.53 -6.87 39.48
C TRP A 24 30.08 -7.49 40.77
N ARG A 25 30.66 -6.68 41.65
CA ARG A 25 31.53 -7.07 42.79
C ARG A 25 30.95 -8.05 43.83
N SER A 26 29.77 -8.62 43.62
CA SER A 26 29.23 -9.72 44.44
C SER A 26 28.23 -10.65 43.72
N GLY A 27 28.23 -10.74 42.38
CA GLY A 27 27.39 -11.71 41.68
C GLY A 27 27.61 -11.79 40.16
N ASN A 28 27.50 -12.99 39.60
CA ASN A 28 27.50 -13.22 38.15
C ASN A 28 26.04 -13.24 37.65
N PHE A 29 25.67 -12.29 36.78
CA PHE A 29 24.42 -12.38 36.00
C PHE A 29 24.73 -12.81 34.56
N ILE A 30 24.00 -13.81 34.09
CA ILE A 30 24.00 -14.26 32.69
C ILE A 30 22.66 -13.80 32.11
N VAL A 31 22.71 -12.91 31.11
CA VAL A 31 21.53 -12.52 30.35
C VAL A 31 21.62 -13.20 28.98
N GLU A 32 20.73 -14.16 28.73
CA GLU A 32 20.53 -14.75 27.41
C GLU A 32 19.40 -14.00 26.70
N SER A 33 19.72 -13.19 25.69
CA SER A 33 18.71 -12.56 24.84
C SER A 33 18.44 -13.41 23.60
N GLN A 34 17.25 -14.01 23.50
CA GLN A 34 16.75 -14.60 22.26
C GLN A 34 16.23 -13.49 21.33
N VAL A 35 16.91 -13.29 20.20
CA VAL A 35 16.48 -12.37 19.14
C VAL A 35 15.52 -13.12 18.23
N ILE A 36 14.22 -12.86 18.37
CA ILE A 36 13.18 -13.38 17.47
C ILE A 36 12.93 -12.32 16.39
N SER A 37 13.31 -12.65 15.16
CA SER A 37 13.12 -11.86 13.94
C SER A 37 11.64 -11.73 13.60
N ARG A 38 11.16 -10.49 13.46
CA ARG A 38 9.76 -10.15 13.15
C ARG A 38 9.65 -9.64 11.72
N THR A 39 8.78 -10.30 10.97
CA THR A 39 8.45 -10.13 9.54
C THR A 39 7.07 -9.49 9.39
N SER A 40 6.80 -8.80 8.28
CA SER A 40 5.41 -8.53 7.85
C SER A 40 5.32 -8.03 6.37
N SER A 41 4.11 -7.74 5.89
CA SER A 41 3.62 -7.51 4.50
C SER A 41 3.51 -6.05 3.97
N SER A 42 3.68 -5.85 2.65
CA SER A 42 3.55 -4.54 1.97
C SER A 42 2.43 -4.46 0.91
N SER A 43 1.95 -3.22 0.70
CA SER A 43 1.42 -2.59 -0.54
C SER A 43 -0.07 -2.75 -0.89
N SER A 44 -0.86 -1.70 -0.63
CA SER A 44 -2.32 -1.57 -0.84
C SER A 44 -2.74 -0.95 -2.19
N TYR A 45 -1.86 -0.26 -2.92
CA TYR A 45 -2.25 0.46 -4.15
C TYR A 45 -2.42 -0.45 -5.37
N LEU A 46 -1.78 -1.61 -5.35
CA LEU A 46 -1.79 -2.55 -6.47
C LEU A 46 -2.74 -3.73 -6.27
N ASN A 47 -3.13 -4.01 -5.03
CA ASN A 47 -4.04 -5.11 -4.68
C ASN A 47 -5.52 -4.84 -5.04
N TRP A 48 -5.88 -3.63 -5.47
CA TRP A 48 -7.31 -3.25 -5.55
C TRP A 48 -7.77 -2.63 -6.87
N ILE A 49 -6.88 -2.14 -7.73
CA ILE A 49 -7.28 -1.57 -9.05
C ILE A 49 -8.01 -2.61 -9.92
N PHE A 50 -7.78 -3.90 -9.64
CA PHE A 50 -8.20 -5.00 -10.51
C PHE A 50 -8.88 -6.16 -9.74
N HIS A 51 -9.28 -5.97 -8.49
CA HIS A 51 -10.02 -6.97 -7.72
C HIS A 51 -11.53 -6.61 -7.63
N PRO A 52 -12.38 -7.12 -8.53
CA PRO A 52 -13.78 -7.37 -8.23
C PRO A 52 -13.84 -8.73 -7.53
N VAL A 53 -14.23 -8.76 -6.26
CA VAL A 53 -14.69 -10.02 -5.67
C VAL A 53 -16.21 -10.02 -5.66
N LYS A 54 -16.70 -10.62 -6.74
CA LYS A 54 -17.69 -11.70 -6.77
C LYS A 54 -19.07 -11.38 -6.19
N LYS A 55 -19.98 -11.13 -7.14
CA LYS A 55 -21.34 -11.65 -7.10
C LYS A 55 -21.78 -12.22 -8.45
N LEU A 56 -20.94 -12.98 -9.14
CA LEU A 56 -21.29 -13.60 -10.43
C LEU A 56 -20.72 -15.02 -10.57
N LEU A 57 -21.01 -15.89 -9.59
CA LEU A 57 -20.91 -17.35 -9.72
C LEU A 57 -22.10 -18.03 -9.01
N ASN A 58 -23.30 -17.46 -9.11
CA ASN A 58 -24.52 -18.13 -8.65
C ASN A 58 -25.09 -19.14 -9.65
N ARG A 59 -24.36 -19.50 -10.73
CA ARG A 59 -24.89 -20.39 -11.78
C ARG A 59 -24.10 -21.66 -12.07
N SER A 60 -22.93 -21.89 -11.48
CA SER A 60 -22.19 -23.14 -11.68
C SER A 60 -21.86 -23.94 -10.41
N GLN A 61 -22.20 -23.44 -9.22
CA GLN A 61 -21.96 -24.15 -7.95
C GLN A 61 -23.19 -24.80 -7.32
N ASN A 62 -24.39 -24.63 -7.89
CA ASN A 62 -25.56 -25.41 -7.49
C ASN A 62 -25.47 -26.90 -7.91
N ASN A 63 -24.38 -27.30 -8.58
CA ASN A 63 -24.14 -28.70 -8.98
C ASN A 63 -23.09 -29.43 -8.13
N LEU A 64 -22.60 -28.83 -7.04
CA LEU A 64 -21.70 -29.50 -6.07
C LEU A 64 -22.42 -30.02 -4.82
N ILE A 65 -23.75 -29.86 -4.77
CA ILE A 65 -24.61 -30.53 -3.80
C ILE A 65 -25.35 -31.60 -4.60
N ASP A 66 -25.11 -32.86 -4.24
CA ASP A 66 -25.60 -34.08 -4.90
C ASP A 66 -25.09 -34.32 -6.31
N GLN A 67 -23.93 -34.98 -6.42
CA GLN A 67 -23.82 -36.20 -7.23
C GLN A 67 -22.50 -36.94 -6.99
N LYS A 68 -22.64 -38.26 -6.77
CA LYS A 68 -21.62 -39.31 -6.57
C LYS A 68 -21.11 -39.52 -5.14
N SER A 69 -22.01 -39.95 -4.25
CA SER A 69 -21.65 -40.91 -3.21
C SER A 69 -21.24 -42.23 -3.89
N ARG A 70 -19.95 -42.57 -3.89
CA ARG A 70 -19.48 -43.91 -4.31
C ARG A 70 -18.43 -44.46 -3.34
N ALA A 71 -18.80 -45.61 -2.76
CA ALA A 71 -18.01 -46.61 -2.03
C ALA A 71 -17.42 -46.25 -0.65
N LEU A 72 -18.15 -45.49 0.17
CA LEU A 72 -17.92 -45.43 1.61
C LEU A 72 -19.16 -45.98 2.32
N ASN A 73 -18.97 -46.80 3.35
CA ASN A 73 -20.09 -47.39 4.07
C ASN A 73 -20.77 -46.30 4.93
N ASP A 74 -22.11 -46.26 4.98
CA ASP A 74 -22.86 -45.19 5.68
C ASP A 74 -22.50 -45.08 7.18
N ILE A 75 -22.09 -46.21 7.76
CA ILE A 75 -21.62 -46.30 9.15
C ILE A 75 -20.27 -45.56 9.32
N GLU A 76 -19.35 -45.69 8.36
CA GLU A 76 -18.05 -45.01 8.40
C GLU A 76 -18.22 -43.51 8.20
N ILE A 77 -19.14 -43.08 7.33
CA ILE A 77 -19.49 -41.68 7.11
C ILE A 77 -20.03 -41.05 8.40
N ARG A 78 -20.95 -41.73 9.10
CA ARG A 78 -21.48 -41.26 10.40
C ARG A 78 -20.41 -41.19 11.47
N ASN A 79 -19.55 -42.21 11.58
CA ASN A 79 -18.49 -42.25 12.59
C ASN A 79 -17.46 -41.13 12.37
N LEU A 80 -17.01 -40.92 11.13
CA LEU A 80 -16.08 -39.84 10.79
C LEU A 80 -16.74 -38.46 10.92
N GLY A 81 -18.00 -38.32 10.52
CA GLY A 81 -18.79 -37.10 10.72
C GLY A 81 -18.90 -36.70 12.20
N ASN A 82 -19.23 -37.65 13.07
CA ASN A 82 -19.31 -37.43 14.51
C ASN A 82 -17.96 -36.98 15.11
N LEU A 83 -16.83 -37.53 14.65
CA LEU A 83 -15.50 -37.12 15.12
C LEU A 83 -15.15 -35.69 14.70
N ILE A 84 -15.56 -35.26 13.50
CA ILE A 84 -15.36 -33.89 13.01
C ILE A 84 -16.22 -32.90 13.79
N GLU A 85 -17.51 -33.21 13.99
CA GLU A 85 -18.44 -32.38 14.77
C GLU A 85 -17.99 -32.24 16.23
N GLN A 86 -17.49 -33.33 16.83
CA GLN A 86 -16.92 -33.33 18.18
C GLN A 86 -15.51 -32.73 18.26
N ARG A 87 -14.93 -32.28 17.14
CA ARG A 87 -13.58 -31.70 17.04
C ARG A 87 -12.46 -32.61 17.59
N LYS A 88 -12.63 -33.93 17.48
CA LYS A 88 -11.68 -34.95 17.96
C LYS A 88 -10.57 -35.22 16.94
N TYR A 89 -9.85 -34.17 16.56
CA TYR A 89 -8.88 -34.23 15.46
C TYR A 89 -7.71 -35.19 15.69
N ALA A 90 -7.29 -35.38 16.94
CA ALA A 90 -6.22 -36.33 17.29
C ALA A 90 -6.61 -37.80 17.01
N GLU A 91 -7.89 -38.15 17.15
CA GLU A 91 -8.39 -39.49 16.83
C GLU A 91 -8.47 -39.70 15.31
N ILE A 92 -8.87 -38.66 14.57
CA ILE A 92 -8.89 -38.66 13.10
C ILE A 92 -7.47 -38.88 12.55
N ILE A 93 -6.47 -38.19 13.09
CA ILE A 93 -5.06 -38.36 12.68
C ILE A 93 -4.56 -39.79 12.96
N LYS A 94 -4.92 -40.39 14.11
CA LYS A 94 -4.53 -41.79 14.43
C LYS A 94 -5.14 -42.82 13.48
N LEU A 95 -6.28 -42.51 12.88
CA LEU A 95 -6.97 -43.38 11.93
C LEU A 95 -6.44 -43.24 10.50
N LYS A 96 -5.68 -42.17 10.20
CA LYS A 96 -5.18 -41.81 8.86
C LYS A 96 -4.59 -43.01 8.09
N ASP A 97 -3.64 -43.73 8.66
CA ASP A 97 -2.93 -44.82 7.96
C ASP A 97 -3.81 -46.07 7.75
N LYS A 98 -4.98 -46.11 8.38
CA LYS A 98 -5.99 -47.17 8.24
C LYS A 98 -7.15 -46.74 7.33
N MET A 99 -7.21 -45.49 6.90
CA MET A 99 -8.27 -44.97 6.04
C MET A 99 -8.03 -45.34 4.58
N SER A 100 -9.11 -45.66 3.87
CA SER A 100 -9.07 -45.73 2.40
C SER A 100 -8.83 -44.32 1.81
N PRO A 101 -8.32 -44.20 0.57
CA PRO A 101 -8.16 -42.92 -0.11
C PRO A 101 -9.46 -42.11 -0.17
N GLN A 102 -10.60 -42.80 -0.32
CA GLN A 102 -11.94 -42.21 -0.34
C GLN A 102 -12.34 -41.68 1.04
N ALA A 103 -12.10 -42.44 2.11
CA ALA A 103 -12.37 -42.01 3.49
C ALA A 103 -11.55 -40.77 3.85
N LEU A 104 -10.28 -40.74 3.44
CA LEU A 104 -9.40 -39.60 3.66
C LEU A 104 -9.87 -38.36 2.87
N THR A 105 -10.29 -38.53 1.62
CA THR A 105 -10.85 -37.47 0.78
C THR A 105 -12.09 -36.86 1.43
N TYR A 106 -13.03 -37.68 1.91
CA TYR A 106 -14.23 -37.22 2.61
C TYR A 106 -13.91 -36.39 3.87
N VAL A 107 -12.96 -36.86 4.69
CA VAL A 107 -12.54 -36.14 5.91
C VAL A 107 -11.92 -34.78 5.56
N VAL A 108 -11.04 -34.74 4.55
CA VAL A 108 -10.38 -33.50 4.11
C VAL A 108 -11.40 -32.51 3.56
N GLU A 109 -12.32 -32.95 2.70
CA GLU A 109 -13.39 -32.10 2.15
C GLU A 109 -14.27 -31.50 3.25
N ARG A 110 -14.68 -32.32 4.23
CA ARG A 110 -15.49 -31.85 5.37
C ARG A 110 -14.75 -30.83 6.23
N LEU A 111 -13.45 -31.02 6.46
CA LEU A 111 -12.64 -30.06 7.20
C LEU A 111 -12.43 -28.75 6.42
N ILE A 112 -12.29 -28.82 5.08
CA ILE A 112 -12.22 -27.64 4.23
C ILE A 112 -13.57 -26.91 4.19
N ALA A 113 -14.69 -27.63 4.18
CA ALA A 113 -16.04 -27.06 4.21
C ALA A 113 -16.36 -26.27 5.50
N LEU A 114 -15.58 -26.45 6.58
CA LEU A 114 -15.68 -25.61 7.78
C LEU A 114 -15.28 -24.16 7.52
N PHE A 115 -14.49 -23.90 6.48
CA PHE A 115 -14.21 -22.55 6.02
C PHE A 115 -15.40 -22.06 5.19
N SER A 116 -15.99 -20.92 5.56
CA SER A 116 -17.12 -20.34 4.80
C SER A 116 -16.74 -20.15 3.32
N GLN A 117 -17.70 -20.40 2.40
CA GLN A 117 -17.52 -20.28 0.94
C GLN A 117 -16.93 -18.93 0.49
N ASP A 118 -17.14 -17.86 1.27
CA ASP A 118 -16.58 -16.52 1.06
C ASP A 118 -15.04 -16.42 1.18
N ILE A 119 -14.34 -17.51 1.55
CA ILE A 119 -12.88 -17.51 1.74
C ILE A 119 -12.14 -18.09 0.52
N ILE A 120 -12.80 -18.93 -0.26
CA ILE A 120 -12.25 -19.52 -1.49
C ILE A 120 -12.25 -18.46 -2.63
N THR A 121 -12.94 -17.35 -2.41
CA THR A 121 -13.25 -16.36 -3.44
C THR A 121 -12.25 -15.21 -3.55
N ASP A 122 -11.46 -14.94 -2.51
CA ASP A 122 -10.45 -13.88 -2.52
C ASP A 122 -9.08 -14.42 -2.94
N GLY A 123 -8.25 -13.55 -3.53
CA GLY A 123 -6.82 -13.74 -3.71
C GLY A 123 -6.06 -13.84 -2.38
N THR A 124 -6.53 -14.69 -1.47
CA THR A 124 -5.97 -14.91 -0.15
C THR A 124 -4.57 -15.46 -0.31
N LEU A 125 -3.63 -14.77 0.31
CA LEU A 125 -2.29 -15.28 0.50
C LEU A 125 -2.39 -16.67 1.17
N PRO A 126 -1.45 -17.59 0.92
CA PRO A 126 -1.31 -18.82 1.68
C PRO A 126 -1.52 -18.62 3.19
N TYR A 127 -2.16 -19.59 3.85
CA TYR A 127 -2.40 -19.54 5.31
C TYR A 127 -1.10 -19.26 6.08
N GLU A 128 -0.01 -19.91 5.68
CA GLU A 128 1.31 -19.75 6.27
C GLU A 128 1.77 -18.28 6.27
N PHE A 129 1.30 -17.51 5.29
CA PHE A 129 1.70 -16.13 5.12
C PHE A 129 1.03 -15.17 6.08
N TYR A 130 -0.13 -15.55 6.63
CA TYR A 130 -0.82 -14.78 7.63
C TYR A 130 -0.30 -15.04 9.04
N LYS A 131 0.44 -16.13 9.32
CA LYS A 131 1.05 -16.36 10.65
C LYS A 131 1.88 -15.17 11.11
N THR A 132 2.56 -14.54 10.14
CA THR A 132 3.45 -13.39 10.34
C THR A 132 2.80 -12.03 10.09
N SER A 133 1.52 -11.98 9.67
CA SER A 133 0.79 -10.73 9.43
C SER A 133 0.21 -10.16 10.74
N ASN A 134 0.22 -8.83 10.88
CA ASN A 134 -0.46 -8.15 12.00
C ASN A 134 -1.99 -8.17 11.83
N ILE A 135 -2.46 -8.06 10.58
CA ILE A 135 -3.88 -8.16 10.24
C ILE A 135 -4.17 -9.61 9.87
N LYS A 136 -5.08 -10.23 10.62
CA LYS A 136 -5.49 -11.62 10.41
C LYS A 136 -6.78 -11.65 9.58
N PRO A 137 -6.90 -12.60 8.64
CA PRO A 137 -8.12 -12.73 7.85
C PRO A 137 -9.28 -13.22 8.73
N PRO A 138 -10.54 -13.10 8.26
CA PRO A 138 -11.69 -13.70 8.93
C PRO A 138 -11.45 -15.20 9.23
N GLN A 139 -12.00 -15.66 10.37
CA GLN A 139 -11.89 -17.04 10.85
C GLN A 139 -10.43 -17.52 11.05
N TRP A 140 -9.50 -16.61 11.33
CA TRP A 140 -8.09 -16.95 11.59
C TRP A 140 -7.89 -18.03 12.66
N ASP A 141 -8.63 -17.96 13.76
CA ASP A 141 -8.53 -18.96 14.83
C ASP A 141 -8.95 -20.36 14.37
N LEU A 142 -9.95 -20.45 13.50
CA LEU A 142 -10.35 -21.72 12.89
C LEU A 142 -9.26 -22.22 11.93
N LYS A 143 -8.74 -21.33 11.05
CA LYS A 143 -7.66 -21.67 10.11
C LYS A 143 -6.41 -22.16 10.82
N THR A 144 -6.00 -21.51 11.90
CA THR A 144 -4.82 -21.92 12.69
C THR A 144 -4.96 -23.27 13.36
N ARG A 145 -6.19 -23.67 13.69
CA ARG A 145 -6.46 -25.00 14.25
C ARG A 145 -6.53 -26.07 13.18
N VAL A 146 -7.22 -25.81 12.06
CA VAL A 146 -7.57 -26.83 11.05
C VAL A 146 -6.45 -27.09 10.04
N PHE A 147 -5.72 -26.08 9.56
CA PHE A 147 -4.67 -26.28 8.54
C PHE A 147 -3.54 -27.23 8.96
N PRO A 148 -3.01 -27.18 10.20
CA PRO A 148 -2.01 -28.15 10.65
C PRO A 148 -2.53 -29.60 10.64
N ILE A 149 -3.83 -29.80 10.90
CA ILE A 149 -4.46 -31.13 10.85
C ILE A 149 -4.56 -31.60 9.40
N LEU A 150 -5.04 -30.73 8.51
CA LEU A 150 -5.12 -31.03 7.07
C LEU A 150 -3.75 -31.41 6.49
N GLU A 151 -2.71 -30.69 6.89
CA GLU A 151 -1.32 -30.99 6.48
C GLU A 151 -0.89 -32.40 6.95
N GLN A 152 -1.11 -32.73 8.22
CA GLN A 152 -0.76 -34.03 8.77
C GLN A 152 -1.53 -35.19 8.14
N LEU A 153 -2.80 -34.98 7.79
CA LEU A 153 -3.63 -35.99 7.12
C LEU A 153 -3.13 -36.31 5.71
N VAL A 154 -2.55 -35.33 5.04
CA VAL A 154 -2.14 -35.46 3.64
C VAL A 154 -0.65 -35.81 3.47
N GLN A 155 0.19 -35.42 4.40
CA GLN A 155 1.63 -35.73 4.40
C GLN A 155 1.89 -37.25 4.40
N GLU A 156 2.84 -37.76 3.63
CA GLU A 156 3.29 -39.18 3.65
C GLU A 156 2.24 -40.24 3.27
N THR A 157 1.08 -39.85 2.72
CA THR A 157 0.08 -40.82 2.23
C THR A 157 0.51 -41.42 0.89
N SER A 158 0.69 -42.76 0.88
CA SER A 158 0.96 -43.56 -0.33
C SER A 158 -0.27 -43.75 -1.24
N ALA A 159 -1.45 -43.38 -0.74
CA ALA A 159 -2.69 -43.35 -1.50
C ALA A 159 -2.62 -42.31 -2.64
N ALA A 160 -2.63 -42.79 -3.89
CA ALA A 160 -2.67 -41.98 -5.10
C ALA A 160 -4.08 -42.04 -5.71
N SER A 161 -4.86 -40.96 -5.55
CA SER A 161 -6.03 -40.69 -6.38
C SER A 161 -5.95 -39.24 -6.88
N ASP A 162 -6.46 -38.99 -8.08
CA ASP A 162 -6.51 -37.64 -8.67
C ASP A 162 -7.28 -36.67 -7.76
N GLU A 163 -8.38 -37.13 -7.16
CA GLU A 163 -9.20 -36.37 -6.22
C GLU A 163 -8.41 -35.94 -4.97
N LEU A 164 -7.67 -36.88 -4.38
CA LEU A 164 -6.85 -36.58 -3.21
C LEU A 164 -5.72 -35.64 -3.60
N ASN A 165 -5.05 -35.86 -4.74
CA ASN A 165 -3.96 -35.02 -5.26
C ASN A 165 -4.42 -33.58 -5.53
N THR A 166 -5.63 -33.37 -6.04
CA THR A 166 -6.27 -32.04 -6.16
C THR A 166 -6.39 -31.34 -4.79
N LEU A 167 -6.85 -32.06 -3.77
CA LEU A 167 -6.92 -31.53 -2.40
C LEU A 167 -5.51 -31.27 -1.82
N LYS A 168 -4.52 -32.12 -2.14
CA LYS A 168 -3.12 -31.89 -1.76
C LYS A 168 -2.60 -30.58 -2.34
N VAL A 169 -2.90 -30.27 -3.60
CA VAL A 169 -2.51 -29.00 -4.24
C VAL A 169 -3.06 -27.79 -3.47
N TYR A 170 -4.34 -27.80 -3.10
CA TYR A 170 -4.95 -26.75 -2.29
C TYR A 170 -4.28 -26.59 -0.91
N ILE A 171 -4.04 -27.70 -0.21
CA ILE A 171 -3.43 -27.69 1.12
C ILE A 171 -1.98 -27.20 1.04
N TYR A 172 -1.17 -27.71 0.10
CA TYR A 172 0.23 -27.32 -0.08
C TYR A 172 0.38 -25.88 -0.56
N TYR A 173 -0.57 -25.34 -1.33
CA TYR A 173 -0.62 -23.90 -1.60
C TYR A 173 -0.73 -23.11 -0.29
N HIS A 174 -1.66 -23.47 0.59
CA HIS A 174 -1.91 -22.74 1.83
C HIS A 174 -0.82 -22.95 2.91
N THR A 175 -0.17 -24.11 2.96
CA THR A 175 0.98 -24.38 3.84
C THR A 175 2.33 -23.98 3.24
N ASN A 176 2.32 -23.47 2.00
CA ASN A 176 3.49 -22.99 1.27
C ASN A 176 4.59 -24.04 1.04
N GLN A 177 4.22 -25.21 0.53
CA GLN A 177 5.13 -26.33 0.22
C GLN A 177 5.31 -26.50 -1.30
N LEU A 178 6.25 -25.74 -1.88
CA LEU A 178 6.46 -25.68 -3.34
C LEU A 178 6.99 -26.98 -3.96
N ASP A 179 7.82 -27.74 -3.25
CA ASP A 179 8.32 -29.00 -3.80
C ASP A 179 7.16 -30.03 -3.89
N LYS A 180 6.41 -30.18 -2.80
CA LYS A 180 5.30 -31.14 -2.71
C LYS A 180 4.11 -30.77 -3.58
N ILE A 181 3.84 -29.48 -3.83
CA ILE A 181 2.76 -29.06 -4.73
C ILE A 181 3.06 -29.49 -6.18
N THR A 182 4.33 -29.50 -6.57
CA THR A 182 4.75 -29.93 -7.90
C THR A 182 4.55 -31.43 -8.07
N ASP A 183 4.99 -32.22 -7.09
CA ASP A 183 4.80 -33.68 -7.10
C ASP A 183 3.31 -34.07 -7.14
N ALA A 184 2.50 -33.43 -6.30
CA ALA A 184 1.06 -33.66 -6.26
C ALA A 184 0.39 -33.29 -7.60
N PHE A 185 0.75 -32.15 -8.19
CA PHE A 185 0.15 -31.67 -9.43
C PHE A 185 0.55 -32.54 -10.64
N THR A 186 1.80 -32.98 -10.73
CA THR A 186 2.25 -33.86 -11.84
C THR A 186 1.62 -35.24 -11.80
N SER A 187 1.12 -35.67 -10.64
CA SER A 187 0.43 -36.95 -10.47
C SER A 187 -1.04 -36.93 -10.92
N ILE A 188 -1.57 -35.77 -11.32
CA ILE A 188 -2.96 -35.60 -11.77
C ILE A 188 -3.02 -35.74 -13.29
N ALA A 189 -3.81 -36.68 -13.80
CA ALA A 189 -3.91 -36.89 -15.24
C ALA A 189 -4.63 -35.74 -15.97
N TYR A 190 -5.72 -35.22 -15.37
CA TYR A 190 -6.56 -34.17 -15.94
C TYR A 190 -6.92 -33.11 -14.89
N PRO A 191 -6.02 -32.16 -14.59
CA PRO A 191 -6.28 -31.15 -13.58
C PRO A 191 -7.37 -30.17 -14.05
N ASP A 192 -8.31 -29.85 -13.17
CA ASP A 192 -9.31 -28.82 -13.43
C ASP A 192 -8.72 -27.41 -13.27
N GLU A 193 -9.42 -26.40 -13.77
CA GLU A 193 -8.91 -25.01 -13.78
C GLU A 193 -8.68 -24.44 -12.39
N THR A 194 -9.43 -24.87 -11.37
CA THR A 194 -9.21 -24.39 -10.01
C THR A 194 -7.89 -24.92 -9.45
N THR A 195 -7.60 -26.21 -9.70
CA THR A 195 -6.32 -26.84 -9.33
C THR A 195 -5.15 -26.22 -10.08
N ILE A 196 -5.28 -25.99 -11.39
CA ILE A 196 -4.28 -25.26 -12.20
C ILE A 196 -4.04 -23.86 -11.61
N THR A 197 -5.10 -23.16 -11.22
CA THR A 197 -5.01 -21.82 -10.62
C THR A 197 -4.21 -21.85 -9.31
N TYR A 198 -4.51 -22.77 -8.38
CA TYR A 198 -3.77 -22.88 -7.12
C TYR A 198 -2.30 -23.23 -7.33
N PHE A 199 -2.03 -24.18 -8.22
CA PHE A 199 -0.68 -24.59 -8.59
C PHE A 199 0.12 -23.40 -9.14
N LEU A 200 -0.40 -22.69 -10.14
CA LEU A 200 0.26 -21.53 -10.74
C LEU A 200 0.41 -20.36 -9.76
N LYS A 201 -0.61 -20.09 -8.93
CA LYS A 201 -0.56 -19.05 -7.90
C LYS A 201 0.55 -19.30 -6.89
N SER A 202 0.88 -20.56 -6.57
CA SER A 202 1.93 -20.88 -5.59
C SER A 202 3.28 -20.23 -5.96
N PHE A 203 3.66 -20.27 -7.23
CA PHE A 203 4.88 -19.63 -7.74
C PHE A 203 4.77 -18.10 -7.80
N ILE A 204 3.60 -17.59 -8.19
CA ILE A 204 3.32 -16.14 -8.21
C ILE A 204 3.51 -15.52 -6.82
N VAL A 205 2.94 -16.13 -5.76
CA VAL A 205 3.02 -15.55 -4.40
C VAL A 205 4.42 -15.70 -3.79
N ASN A 206 5.19 -16.69 -4.22
CA ASN A 206 6.59 -16.86 -3.81
C ASN A 206 7.60 -16.05 -4.66
N TYR A 207 7.11 -15.31 -5.67
CA TYR A 207 7.93 -14.53 -6.59
C TYR A 207 8.93 -15.37 -7.42
N GLU A 208 8.47 -16.52 -7.91
CA GLU A 208 9.23 -17.45 -8.75
C GLU A 208 8.75 -17.40 -10.21
N MET A 209 9.04 -16.28 -10.91
CA MET A 209 8.44 -16.03 -12.23
C MET A 209 8.90 -17.00 -13.31
N GLU A 210 10.17 -17.38 -13.32
CA GLU A 210 10.71 -18.25 -14.37
C GLU A 210 10.12 -19.67 -14.27
N THR A 211 10.04 -20.21 -13.06
CA THR A 211 9.32 -21.46 -12.79
C THR A 211 7.86 -21.37 -13.19
N PHE A 212 7.19 -20.27 -12.81
CA PHE A 212 5.81 -20.00 -13.23
C PHE A 212 5.64 -20.03 -14.75
N LYS A 213 6.49 -19.34 -15.52
CA LYS A 213 6.40 -19.29 -17.00
C LYS A 213 6.50 -20.68 -17.61
N VAL A 214 7.44 -21.51 -17.14
CA VAL A 214 7.63 -22.88 -17.63
C VAL A 214 6.35 -23.69 -17.40
N HIS A 215 5.77 -23.64 -16.20
CA HIS A 215 4.55 -24.36 -15.90
C HIS A 215 3.33 -23.79 -16.64
N PHE A 216 3.20 -22.47 -16.71
CA PHE A 216 2.12 -21.78 -17.42
C PHE A 216 2.09 -22.17 -18.90
N SER A 217 3.24 -22.08 -19.59
CA SER A 217 3.32 -22.48 -21.01
C SER A 217 3.04 -23.96 -21.20
N LYS A 218 3.53 -24.83 -20.31
CA LYS A 218 3.19 -26.26 -20.34
C LYS A 218 1.67 -26.49 -20.23
N GLN A 219 0.99 -25.79 -19.32
CA GLN A 219 -0.46 -25.92 -19.17
C GLN A 219 -1.21 -25.40 -20.39
N VAL A 220 -0.82 -24.25 -20.94
CA VAL A 220 -1.45 -23.67 -22.14
C VAL A 220 -1.26 -24.55 -23.38
N ILE A 221 -0.13 -25.24 -23.52
CA ILE A 221 0.18 -26.11 -24.67
C ILE A 221 -0.42 -27.51 -24.49
N ASN A 222 -0.30 -28.09 -23.28
CA ASN A 222 -0.62 -29.49 -23.04
C ASN A 222 -2.03 -29.72 -22.50
N SER A 223 -2.84 -28.68 -22.25
CA SER A 223 -4.22 -28.89 -21.78
C SER A 223 -4.99 -29.80 -22.73
N SER A 224 -5.69 -30.78 -22.17
CA SER A 224 -6.61 -31.64 -22.92
C SER A 224 -7.94 -30.93 -23.21
N THR A 225 -8.29 -29.97 -22.37
CA THR A 225 -9.49 -29.14 -22.47
C THR A 225 -9.16 -27.72 -22.93
N LYS A 226 -10.17 -27.06 -23.49
CA LYS A 226 -10.09 -25.64 -23.82
C LYS A 226 -10.13 -24.83 -22.50
N LEU A 227 -9.11 -24.03 -22.26
CA LEU A 227 -8.98 -23.24 -21.03
C LEU A 227 -9.87 -22.00 -21.08
N SER A 228 -10.65 -21.79 -20.03
CA SER A 228 -11.57 -20.68 -19.87
C SER A 228 -10.85 -19.34 -19.68
N PRO A 229 -11.48 -18.22 -20.06
CA PRO A 229 -10.88 -16.90 -19.90
C PRO A 229 -10.85 -16.47 -18.42
N GLN A 230 -11.65 -17.09 -17.53
CA GLN A 230 -11.62 -16.83 -16.09
C GLN A 230 -10.31 -17.26 -15.44
N LEU A 231 -9.69 -18.36 -15.91
CA LEU A 231 -8.37 -18.78 -15.44
C LEU A 231 -7.33 -17.69 -15.70
N PHE A 232 -7.30 -17.15 -16.93
CA PHE A 232 -6.37 -16.09 -17.30
C PHE A 232 -6.62 -14.81 -16.48
N GLU A 233 -7.87 -14.42 -16.30
CA GLU A 233 -8.25 -13.28 -15.46
C GLU A 233 -7.71 -13.41 -14.04
N LEU A 234 -7.90 -14.58 -13.41
CA LEU A 234 -7.41 -14.85 -12.05
C LEU A 234 -5.88 -14.79 -11.94
N LEU A 235 -5.15 -15.11 -13.02
CA LEU A 235 -3.69 -15.02 -13.05
C LEU A 235 -3.24 -13.57 -13.23
N VAL A 236 -3.86 -12.81 -14.14
CA VAL A 236 -3.57 -11.38 -14.35
C VAL A 236 -3.82 -10.59 -13.06
N ASP A 237 -4.93 -10.88 -12.37
CA ASP A 237 -5.30 -10.28 -11.08
C ASP A 237 -4.25 -10.55 -9.98
N GLN A 238 -3.39 -11.57 -10.12
CA GLN A 238 -2.33 -11.87 -9.16
C GLN A 238 -0.94 -11.40 -9.60
N LEU A 239 -0.67 -11.36 -10.92
CA LEU A 239 0.60 -10.91 -11.48
C LEU A 239 0.76 -9.40 -11.33
N ILE A 240 -0.26 -8.62 -11.70
CA ILE A 240 -0.16 -7.16 -11.65
C ILE A 240 0.19 -6.69 -10.23
N PRO A 241 -0.52 -7.10 -9.15
CA PRO A 241 -0.30 -6.50 -7.84
C PRO A 241 1.08 -6.76 -7.23
N ARG A 242 1.76 -7.82 -7.68
CA ARG A 242 3.06 -8.25 -7.15
C ARG A 242 4.26 -7.61 -7.87
N TYR A 243 4.01 -6.66 -8.77
CA TYR A 243 5.04 -5.95 -9.53
C TYR A 243 5.95 -6.89 -10.34
N PHE A 244 5.39 -7.92 -10.98
CA PHE A 244 6.15 -8.63 -12.02
C PHE A 244 6.46 -7.67 -13.17
N LEU A 245 7.59 -7.90 -13.86
CA LEU A 245 8.00 -7.09 -15.01
C LEU A 245 6.91 -7.07 -16.09
N PHE A 246 6.76 -5.93 -16.76
CA PHE A 246 5.75 -5.71 -17.80
C PHE A 246 5.88 -6.74 -18.93
N GLU A 247 7.11 -7.06 -19.31
CA GLU A 247 7.46 -8.06 -20.32
C GLU A 247 6.91 -9.45 -19.96
N ASN A 248 6.92 -9.79 -18.68
CA ASN A 248 6.44 -11.09 -18.22
C ASN A 248 4.91 -11.18 -18.27
N LEU A 249 4.20 -10.07 -17.98
CA LEU A 249 2.75 -10.00 -18.17
C LEU A 249 2.38 -10.09 -19.65
N PHE A 250 3.12 -9.37 -20.51
CA PHE A 250 2.89 -9.39 -21.94
C PHE A 250 3.19 -10.77 -22.55
N TYR A 251 4.24 -11.46 -22.08
CA TYR A 251 4.52 -12.84 -22.44
C TYR A 251 3.33 -13.76 -22.16
N CYS A 252 2.73 -13.67 -20.96
CA CYS A 252 1.57 -14.48 -20.60
C CYS A 252 0.38 -14.21 -21.52
N TYR A 253 0.15 -12.96 -21.88
CA TYR A 253 -0.89 -12.56 -22.84
C TYR A 253 -0.63 -13.14 -24.24
N GLN A 254 0.60 -13.02 -24.75
CA GLN A 254 0.97 -13.55 -26.07
C GLN A 254 0.83 -15.07 -26.14
N VAL A 255 1.31 -15.79 -25.11
CA VAL A 255 1.18 -17.25 -25.02
C VAL A 255 -0.30 -17.67 -25.01
N TRP A 256 -1.15 -16.94 -24.29
CA TRP A 256 -2.58 -17.23 -24.21
C TRP A 256 -3.30 -17.02 -25.54
N VAL A 257 -3.16 -15.83 -26.15
CA VAL A 257 -3.87 -15.46 -27.40
C VAL A 257 -3.40 -16.27 -28.60
N ASN A 258 -2.13 -16.70 -28.62
CA ASN A 258 -1.59 -17.50 -29.72
C ASN A 258 -1.90 -19.01 -29.58
N SER A 259 -2.50 -19.45 -28.47
CA SER A 259 -2.83 -20.86 -28.26
C SER A 259 -4.24 -21.17 -28.76
N PRO A 260 -4.43 -22.16 -29.65
CA PRO A 260 -5.77 -22.58 -30.10
C PRO A 260 -6.58 -23.26 -28.98
N LYS A 261 -5.92 -23.63 -27.87
CA LYS A 261 -6.54 -24.28 -26.70
C LYS A 261 -7.05 -23.28 -25.66
N CYS A 262 -6.85 -21.99 -25.88
CA CYS A 262 -7.32 -20.95 -24.97
C CYS A 262 -8.53 -20.25 -25.56
N GLU A 263 -9.50 -19.91 -24.72
CA GLU A 263 -10.55 -18.96 -25.08
C GLU A 263 -10.03 -17.52 -25.04
N ASP A 264 -10.70 -16.65 -25.78
CA ASP A 264 -10.31 -15.25 -25.83
C ASP A 264 -10.42 -14.58 -24.45
N PRO A 265 -9.45 -13.75 -24.03
CA PRO A 265 -9.46 -13.11 -22.73
C PRO A 265 -10.74 -12.31 -22.43
N THR A 266 -11.09 -12.20 -21.14
CA THR A 266 -12.22 -11.36 -20.72
C THR A 266 -11.95 -9.87 -20.98
N PRO A 267 -12.98 -9.05 -21.25
CA PRO A 267 -12.82 -7.60 -21.38
C PRO A 267 -12.16 -6.96 -20.15
N LYS A 268 -12.41 -7.52 -18.96
CA LYS A 268 -11.73 -7.14 -17.74
C LYS A 268 -10.23 -7.39 -17.85
N SER A 269 -9.78 -8.60 -18.16
CA SER A 269 -8.35 -8.92 -18.32
C SER A 269 -7.65 -7.97 -19.30
N ILE A 270 -8.30 -7.68 -20.43
CA ILE A 270 -7.80 -6.75 -21.44
C ILE A 270 -7.68 -5.33 -20.89
N SER A 271 -8.65 -4.83 -20.12
CA SER A 271 -8.58 -3.49 -19.54
C SER A 271 -7.44 -3.38 -18.51
N LEU A 272 -7.15 -4.43 -17.73
CA LEU A 272 -6.02 -4.43 -16.79
C LEU A 272 -4.68 -4.38 -17.51
N ILE A 273 -4.54 -5.19 -18.56
CA ILE A 273 -3.34 -5.22 -19.41
C ILE A 273 -3.16 -3.87 -20.09
N LEU A 274 -4.22 -3.29 -20.69
CA LEU A 274 -4.17 -1.95 -21.27
C LEU A 274 -3.71 -0.89 -20.27
N GLY A 275 -4.17 -0.96 -19.02
CA GLY A 275 -3.70 -0.11 -17.94
C GLY A 275 -2.19 -0.25 -17.67
N GLN A 276 -1.63 -1.45 -17.76
CA GLN A 276 -0.17 -1.65 -17.67
C GLN A 276 0.57 -1.12 -18.90
N PHE A 277 0.00 -1.25 -20.11
CA PHE A 277 0.56 -0.65 -21.32
C PHE A 277 0.64 0.88 -21.21
N TYR A 278 -0.40 1.56 -20.70
CA TYR A 278 -0.31 3.01 -20.48
C TYR A 278 0.73 3.41 -19.43
N LYS A 279 1.06 2.51 -18.50
CA LYS A 279 2.02 2.77 -17.42
C LYS A 279 3.47 2.52 -17.81
N TYR A 280 3.74 1.47 -18.58
CA TYR A 280 5.08 0.98 -18.88
C TYR A 280 5.38 0.78 -20.37
N GLY A 281 4.35 0.74 -21.22
CA GLY A 281 4.49 0.58 -22.66
C GLY A 281 5.00 1.85 -23.33
N THR A 282 5.69 1.65 -24.44
CA THR A 282 6.08 2.72 -25.37
C THR A 282 4.89 3.13 -26.24
N THR A 283 4.94 4.33 -26.82
CA THR A 283 3.87 4.82 -27.71
C THR A 283 3.56 3.88 -28.88
N PRO A 284 4.55 3.26 -29.56
CA PRO A 284 4.29 2.24 -30.58
C PRO A 284 3.59 0.99 -30.04
N GLU A 285 4.07 0.42 -28.94
CA GLU A 285 3.47 -0.77 -28.30
C GLU A 285 2.00 -0.50 -27.89
N ILE A 286 1.71 0.69 -27.36
CA ILE A 286 0.33 1.08 -27.00
C ILE A 286 -0.55 1.15 -28.24
N LYS A 287 -0.07 1.77 -29.33
CA LYS A 287 -0.84 1.88 -30.59
C LYS A 287 -1.13 0.52 -31.19
N GLU A 288 -0.13 -0.37 -31.19
CA GLU A 288 -0.27 -1.73 -31.68
C GLU A 288 -1.26 -2.53 -30.83
N PHE A 289 -1.11 -2.51 -29.51
CA PHE A 289 -2.01 -3.22 -28.61
C PHE A 289 -3.45 -2.69 -28.73
N LYS A 290 -3.65 -1.37 -28.82
CA LYS A 290 -4.98 -0.78 -29.09
C LYS A 290 -5.58 -1.33 -30.38
N ARG A 291 -4.83 -1.35 -31.49
CA ARG A 291 -5.30 -1.90 -32.77
C ARG A 291 -5.69 -3.39 -32.67
N MET A 292 -4.95 -4.18 -31.90
CA MET A 292 -5.25 -5.60 -31.69
C MET A 292 -6.58 -5.79 -30.95
N ILE A 293 -6.84 -5.00 -29.90
CA ILE A 293 -8.04 -5.17 -29.08
C ILE A 293 -9.26 -4.44 -29.62
N ASP A 294 -9.09 -3.42 -30.48
CA ASP A 294 -10.16 -2.52 -30.93
C ASP A 294 -11.31 -3.28 -31.61
N LYS A 295 -10.98 -4.23 -32.50
CA LYS A 295 -11.97 -5.01 -33.26
C LYS A 295 -12.95 -5.78 -32.37
N LYS A 296 -12.51 -6.21 -31.19
CA LYS A 296 -13.29 -7.11 -30.31
C LYS A 296 -13.73 -6.46 -29.01
N TYR A 297 -12.95 -5.55 -28.46
CA TYR A 297 -13.15 -4.96 -27.14
C TYR A 297 -13.23 -3.43 -27.17
N GLY A 298 -13.06 -2.78 -28.32
CA GLY A 298 -12.99 -1.31 -28.43
C GLY A 298 -14.26 -0.58 -27.97
N SER A 299 -15.43 -1.21 -28.12
CA SER A 299 -16.72 -0.70 -27.64
C SER A 299 -17.05 -1.05 -26.18
N HIS A 300 -16.23 -1.89 -25.53
CA HIS A 300 -16.53 -2.35 -24.18
C HIS A 300 -16.23 -1.25 -23.15
N TYR A 301 -17.18 -0.96 -22.26
CA TYR A 301 -17.09 0.15 -21.31
C TYR A 301 -15.83 0.13 -20.43
N LEU A 302 -15.36 -1.05 -20.00
CA LEU A 302 -14.11 -1.18 -19.22
C LEU A 302 -12.88 -0.70 -20.01
N VAL A 303 -12.80 -1.02 -21.29
CA VAL A 303 -11.69 -0.61 -22.15
C VAL A 303 -11.77 0.88 -22.41
N GLN A 304 -12.96 1.39 -22.75
CA GLN A 304 -13.21 2.81 -22.97
C GLN A 304 -12.94 3.65 -21.71
N SER A 305 -13.30 3.14 -20.54
CA SER A 305 -13.00 3.78 -19.25
C SER A 305 -11.50 3.92 -19.03
N VAL A 306 -10.70 2.87 -19.28
CA VAL A 306 -9.24 2.93 -19.15
C VAL A 306 -8.62 3.90 -20.16
N VAL A 307 -9.16 3.97 -21.38
CA VAL A 307 -8.74 4.95 -22.39
C VAL A 307 -9.02 6.38 -21.89
N LEU A 308 -10.25 6.67 -21.47
CA LEU A 308 -10.65 8.00 -20.98
C LEU A 308 -9.86 8.43 -19.74
N GLN A 309 -9.70 7.53 -18.77
CA GLN A 309 -8.86 7.77 -17.58
C GLN A 309 -7.44 8.16 -17.95
N ASN A 310 -6.84 7.46 -18.92
CA ASN A 310 -5.49 7.77 -19.39
C ASN A 310 -5.44 9.12 -20.13
N GLU A 311 -6.45 9.45 -20.93
CA GLU A 311 -6.55 10.75 -21.59
C GLU A 311 -6.60 11.89 -20.57
N ILE A 312 -7.48 11.80 -19.56
CA ILE A 312 -7.57 12.76 -18.45
C ILE A 312 -6.23 12.89 -17.72
N ILE A 313 -5.56 11.77 -17.41
CA ILE A 313 -4.25 11.78 -16.73
C ILE A 313 -3.21 12.56 -17.54
N ASN A 314 -3.20 12.39 -18.87
CA ASN A 314 -2.17 12.93 -19.74
C ASN A 314 -2.39 14.40 -20.15
N ARG A 315 -3.62 14.93 -20.07
CA ARG A 315 -3.89 16.38 -20.25
C ARG A 315 -2.98 17.25 -19.39
N GLU A 316 -2.83 16.88 -18.11
CA GLU A 316 -1.99 17.57 -17.14
C GLU A 316 -0.99 16.62 -16.48
N TYR A 317 -0.19 15.88 -17.26
CA TYR A 317 0.62 14.75 -16.77
C TYR A 317 1.37 15.00 -15.46
N LEU A 318 1.97 16.18 -15.30
CA LEU A 318 2.77 16.58 -14.14
C LEU A 318 1.95 16.94 -12.89
N SER A 319 0.69 17.36 -13.07
CA SER A 319 -0.21 17.64 -11.95
C SER A 319 -0.63 16.35 -11.26
N PHE A 320 -0.75 16.41 -9.93
CA PHE A 320 -1.22 15.28 -9.13
C PHE A 320 -2.73 15.13 -9.22
N LYS A 321 -3.45 16.25 -9.10
CA LYS A 321 -4.89 16.33 -9.36
C LYS A 321 -5.13 16.71 -10.82
N LYS A 322 -6.25 16.28 -11.37
CA LYS A 322 -6.63 16.45 -12.76
C LYS A 322 -7.90 17.27 -12.79
N THR A 323 -7.92 18.26 -13.66
CA THR A 323 -9.15 18.96 -14.02
C THR A 323 -10.03 18.01 -14.82
N ILE A 324 -11.27 17.82 -14.36
CA ILE A 324 -12.28 16.96 -15.00
C ILE A 324 -13.44 17.87 -15.39
N SER A 325 -13.75 17.93 -16.69
CA SER A 325 -14.81 18.80 -17.23
C SER A 325 -16.19 18.16 -17.09
N ASP A 326 -17.25 18.96 -17.25
CA ASP A 326 -18.62 18.43 -17.31
C ASP A 326 -18.80 17.46 -18.50
N GLU A 327 -18.16 17.74 -19.64
CA GLU A 327 -18.10 16.83 -20.81
C GLU A 327 -17.49 15.46 -20.44
N ASP A 328 -16.47 15.43 -19.58
CA ASP A 328 -15.91 14.16 -19.10
C ASP A 328 -16.94 13.37 -18.29
N PHE A 329 -17.74 14.05 -17.45
CA PHE A 329 -18.81 13.40 -16.70
C PHE A 329 -19.93 12.88 -17.61
N GLU A 330 -20.34 13.65 -18.62
CA GLU A 330 -21.29 13.19 -19.63
C GLU A 330 -20.79 11.93 -20.36
N LEU A 331 -19.50 11.91 -20.73
CA LEU A 331 -18.86 10.73 -21.31
C LEU A 331 -18.86 9.55 -20.33
N ILE A 332 -18.49 9.76 -19.06
CA ILE A 332 -18.53 8.71 -18.03
C ILE A 332 -19.95 8.13 -17.92
N GLU A 333 -20.98 8.97 -17.84
CA GLU A 333 -22.36 8.52 -17.72
C GLU A 333 -22.82 7.74 -18.97
N SER A 334 -22.38 8.15 -20.16
CA SER A 334 -22.68 7.45 -21.42
C SER A 334 -22.06 6.06 -21.52
N LEU A 335 -20.96 5.82 -20.79
CA LEU A 335 -20.25 4.53 -20.76
C LEU A 335 -20.86 3.54 -19.76
N ALA A 336 -21.81 3.96 -18.92
CA ALA A 336 -22.29 3.13 -17.83
C ALA A 336 -23.01 1.87 -18.34
N PRO A 337 -22.62 0.66 -17.87
CA PRO A 337 -23.29 -0.58 -18.24
C PRO A 337 -24.67 -0.70 -17.56
N GLU A 338 -25.55 -1.56 -18.08
CA GLU A 338 -26.87 -1.79 -17.49
C GLU A 338 -26.83 -2.69 -16.23
N VAL A 339 -25.94 -3.69 -16.21
CA VAL A 339 -25.92 -4.72 -15.16
C VAL A 339 -24.80 -4.48 -14.12
N GLU A 340 -23.61 -4.09 -14.56
CA GLU A 340 -22.40 -4.00 -13.72
C GLU A 340 -22.11 -2.56 -13.25
N VAL A 341 -23.17 -1.81 -12.92
CA VAL A 341 -23.09 -0.39 -12.53
C VAL A 341 -22.22 -0.20 -11.27
N GLU A 342 -22.32 -1.11 -10.29
CA GLU A 342 -21.53 -1.01 -9.05
C GLU A 342 -20.03 -1.04 -9.32
N GLU A 343 -19.55 -2.01 -10.10
CA GLU A 343 -18.14 -2.16 -10.46
C GLU A 343 -17.65 -0.99 -11.33
N PHE A 344 -18.50 -0.52 -12.25
CA PHE A 344 -18.22 0.66 -13.05
C PHE A 344 -18.02 1.91 -12.18
N CYS A 345 -18.98 2.21 -11.31
CA CYS A 345 -18.93 3.36 -10.41
C CYS A 345 -17.79 3.24 -9.40
N TYR A 346 -17.47 2.04 -8.92
CA TYR A 346 -16.33 1.81 -8.04
C TYR A 346 -15.01 2.20 -8.70
N SER A 347 -14.78 1.76 -9.95
CA SER A 347 -13.58 2.09 -10.73
C SER A 347 -13.42 3.60 -10.91
N TRP A 348 -14.51 4.29 -11.27
CA TRP A 348 -14.49 5.75 -11.43
C TRP A 348 -14.36 6.47 -10.09
N LEU A 349 -15.01 6.01 -9.02
CA LEU A 349 -14.87 6.58 -7.69
C LEU A 349 -13.42 6.49 -7.21
N TYR A 350 -12.76 5.34 -7.43
CA TYR A 350 -11.34 5.18 -7.14
C TYR A 350 -10.47 6.18 -7.92
N PHE A 351 -10.75 6.35 -9.22
CA PHE A 351 -10.09 7.35 -10.06
C PHE A 351 -10.29 8.77 -9.49
N MET A 352 -11.52 9.15 -9.13
CA MET A 352 -11.84 10.45 -8.54
C MET A 352 -11.11 10.70 -7.22
N ILE A 353 -11.08 9.71 -6.34
CA ILE A 353 -10.42 9.84 -5.03
C ILE A 353 -8.91 10.08 -5.18
N ARG A 354 -8.31 9.48 -6.22
CA ARG A 354 -6.88 9.62 -6.46
C ARG A 354 -6.52 10.88 -7.24
N PHE A 355 -7.22 11.13 -8.33
CA PHE A 355 -6.87 12.15 -9.31
C PHE A 355 -7.78 13.38 -9.27
N SER A 356 -8.90 13.37 -8.54
CA SER A 356 -9.84 14.49 -8.44
C SER A 356 -10.06 14.93 -6.98
N ASN A 357 -11.07 15.76 -6.75
CA ASN A 357 -11.51 16.25 -5.45
C ASN A 357 -12.76 15.48 -4.96
N MET A 358 -13.26 15.86 -3.78
CA MET A 358 -14.47 15.26 -3.21
C MET A 358 -15.73 15.57 -4.04
N GLU A 359 -15.75 16.67 -4.79
CA GLU A 359 -16.87 17.00 -5.68
C GLU A 359 -17.01 15.94 -6.78
N GLY A 360 -15.92 15.58 -7.45
CA GLY A 360 -15.92 14.51 -8.45
C GLY A 360 -16.33 13.16 -7.87
N ALA A 361 -15.86 12.83 -6.66
CA ALA A 361 -16.29 11.62 -5.95
C ALA A 361 -17.80 11.63 -5.65
N ASN A 362 -18.33 12.77 -5.18
CA ASN A 362 -19.76 12.93 -4.90
C ASN A 362 -20.63 12.82 -6.15
N ARG A 363 -20.16 13.29 -7.31
CA ARG A 363 -20.88 13.13 -8.59
C ARG A 363 -21.03 11.66 -8.97
N ILE A 364 -19.96 10.87 -8.86
CA ILE A 364 -20.04 9.41 -9.11
C ILE A 364 -20.96 8.71 -8.11
N ILE A 365 -20.91 9.09 -6.83
CA ILE A 365 -21.81 8.54 -5.80
C ILE A 365 -23.27 8.90 -6.08
N LYS A 366 -23.54 10.14 -6.51
CA LYS A 366 -24.87 10.60 -6.91
C LYS A 366 -25.38 9.79 -8.09
N PHE A 367 -24.57 9.65 -9.15
CA PHE A 367 -24.89 8.84 -10.31
C PHE A 367 -25.22 7.37 -9.94
N TYR A 368 -24.42 6.75 -9.07
CA TYR A 368 -24.69 5.40 -8.57
C TYR A 368 -26.05 5.30 -7.86
N ARG A 369 -26.37 6.27 -6.99
CA ARG A 369 -27.65 6.29 -6.26
C ARG A 369 -28.84 6.47 -7.19
N GLU A 370 -28.71 7.29 -8.22
CA GLU A 370 -29.77 7.53 -9.22
C GLU A 370 -30.04 6.28 -10.06
N LYS A 371 -29.01 5.48 -10.36
CA LYS A 371 -29.15 4.24 -11.15
C LYS A 371 -29.65 3.04 -10.33
N ILE A 372 -29.12 2.85 -9.11
CA ILE A 372 -29.37 1.64 -8.32
C ILE A 372 -30.46 1.83 -7.25
N GLY A 373 -30.69 3.07 -6.79
CA GLY A 373 -31.69 3.38 -5.75
C GLY A 373 -31.35 2.82 -4.36
N GLN A 374 -30.11 2.37 -4.13
CA GLN A 374 -29.66 1.79 -2.86
C GLN A 374 -28.60 2.65 -2.16
N ASP A 375 -28.38 2.35 -0.88
CA ASP A 375 -27.28 2.91 -0.11
C ASP A 375 -25.91 2.53 -0.68
N ILE A 376 -24.90 3.29 -0.26
CA ILE A 376 -23.51 3.12 -0.70
C ILE A 376 -22.98 1.75 -0.24
N PRO A 377 -22.34 0.93 -1.11
CA PRO A 377 -21.72 -0.33 -0.72
C PRO A 377 -20.52 -0.16 0.25
N PRO A 378 -20.17 -1.17 1.07
CA PRO A 378 -19.02 -1.09 1.99
C PRO A 378 -17.69 -0.72 1.31
N ARG A 379 -17.49 -1.18 0.07
CA ARG A 379 -16.27 -0.89 -0.70
C ARG A 379 -16.13 0.58 -1.06
N PHE A 380 -17.24 1.27 -1.34
CA PHE A 380 -17.22 2.71 -1.62
C PHE A 380 -16.86 3.48 -0.33
N PHE A 381 -17.34 3.01 0.82
CA PHE A 381 -16.97 3.56 2.11
C PHE A 381 -15.46 3.41 2.38
N GLU A 382 -14.87 2.24 2.09
CA GLU A 382 -13.41 2.04 2.17
C GLU A 382 -12.62 3.04 1.31
N LEU A 383 -13.10 3.31 0.09
CA LEU A 383 -12.50 4.31 -0.78
C LEU A 383 -12.60 5.73 -0.20
N LEU A 384 -13.76 6.10 0.35
CA LEU A 384 -13.94 7.40 1.01
C LEU A 384 -13.03 7.55 2.24
N MET A 385 -12.79 6.46 2.99
CA MET A 385 -11.79 6.48 4.06
C MET A 385 -10.38 6.73 3.50
N GLU A 386 -10.02 6.07 2.40
CA GLU A 386 -8.74 6.28 1.73
C GLU A 386 -8.56 7.73 1.24
N PHE A 387 -9.64 8.38 0.78
CA PHE A 387 -9.62 9.80 0.41
C PHE A 387 -9.17 10.67 1.59
N TYR A 388 -9.82 10.55 2.73
CA TYR A 388 -9.48 11.35 3.90
C TYR A 388 -8.11 10.99 4.48
N GLU A 389 -7.69 9.72 4.39
CA GLU A 389 -6.34 9.29 4.75
C GLU A 389 -5.27 10.00 3.91
N ARG A 390 -5.47 10.08 2.59
CA ARG A 390 -4.51 10.73 1.67
C ARG A 390 -4.45 12.25 1.82
N HIS A 391 -5.53 12.83 2.31
CA HIS A 391 -5.67 14.28 2.47
C HIS A 391 -5.39 14.77 3.90
N ASP A 392 -5.00 13.87 4.82
CA ASP A 392 -4.72 14.18 6.23
C ASP A 392 -5.93 14.86 6.92
N GLN A 393 -7.15 14.35 6.71
CA GLN A 393 -8.41 14.96 7.18
C GLN A 393 -9.15 14.09 8.23
N PHE A 394 -8.59 14.02 9.44
CA PHE A 394 -9.12 13.13 10.48
C PHE A 394 -10.54 13.48 10.94
N ASP A 395 -10.85 14.75 11.17
CA ASP A 395 -12.18 15.12 11.72
C ASP A 395 -13.30 14.80 10.73
N SER A 396 -13.04 14.99 9.43
CA SER A 396 -13.97 14.62 8.36
C SER A 396 -14.15 13.11 8.26
N LEU A 397 -13.07 12.34 8.43
CA LEU A 397 -13.12 10.88 8.47
C LEU A 397 -13.97 10.37 9.64
N ILE A 398 -13.77 10.89 10.85
CA ILE A 398 -14.55 10.47 12.01
C ILE A 398 -16.02 10.86 11.89
N LYS A 399 -16.32 12.05 11.35
CA LYS A 399 -17.71 12.43 11.03
C LYS A 399 -18.34 11.49 10.01
N LEU A 400 -17.59 11.01 9.02
CA LEU A 400 -18.08 10.00 8.07
C LEU A 400 -18.42 8.70 8.82
N VAL A 401 -17.49 8.18 9.63
CA VAL A 401 -17.68 6.97 10.45
C VAL A 401 -18.92 7.10 11.34
N GLU A 402 -19.06 8.22 12.04
CA GLU A 402 -20.19 8.49 12.94
C GLU A 402 -21.54 8.49 12.20
N ARG A 403 -21.58 8.95 10.95
CA ARG A 403 -22.80 8.94 10.11
C ARG A 403 -23.16 7.56 9.60
N VAL A 404 -22.16 6.73 9.28
CA VAL A 404 -22.40 5.41 8.67
C VAL A 404 -22.46 4.27 9.69
N LYS A 405 -22.13 4.51 10.97
CA LYS A 405 -22.02 3.44 11.98
C LYS A 405 -23.29 2.62 12.18
N SER A 406 -24.46 3.20 11.88
CA SER A 406 -25.77 2.52 11.99
C SER A 406 -26.08 1.61 10.79
N THR A 407 -25.55 1.92 9.61
CA THR A 407 -25.84 1.21 8.36
C THR A 407 -24.74 0.21 8.00
N MET A 408 -23.48 0.56 8.25
CA MET A 408 -22.31 -0.26 7.91
C MET A 408 -21.86 -1.15 9.07
N PRO A 409 -21.51 -2.43 8.84
CA PRO A 409 -20.96 -3.27 9.88
C PRO A 409 -19.50 -2.92 10.16
N TYR A 410 -19.13 -2.88 11.45
CA TYR A 410 -17.76 -2.71 11.88
C TYR A 410 -16.85 -3.86 11.40
N ARG A 411 -15.66 -3.50 10.89
CA ARG A 411 -14.54 -4.38 10.54
C ARG A 411 -13.25 -3.81 11.13
N GLU A 412 -12.40 -4.67 11.71
CA GLU A 412 -11.13 -4.28 12.35
C GLU A 412 -10.15 -3.63 11.36
N GLU A 413 -10.26 -3.95 10.07
CA GLU A 413 -9.44 -3.41 8.97
C GLU A 413 -9.54 -1.89 8.84
N TYR A 414 -10.71 -1.30 9.15
CA TYR A 414 -10.95 0.14 9.08
C TYR A 414 -10.08 0.94 10.06
N LEU A 415 -9.63 0.31 11.16
CA LEU A 415 -8.78 0.97 12.16
C LEU A 415 -7.47 1.47 11.56
N MET A 416 -6.90 0.76 10.57
CA MET A 416 -5.64 1.15 9.96
C MET A 416 -5.74 2.55 9.34
N SER A 417 -6.78 2.82 8.55
CA SER A 417 -6.99 4.13 7.93
C SER A 417 -7.31 5.21 8.96
N ILE A 418 -8.09 4.89 10.00
CA ILE A 418 -8.39 5.84 11.10
C ILE A 418 -7.10 6.27 11.81
N VAL A 419 -6.28 5.30 12.22
CA VAL A 419 -5.02 5.55 12.93
C VAL A 419 -4.03 6.31 12.04
N LYS A 420 -3.88 5.91 10.77
CA LYS A 420 -2.99 6.61 9.83
C LYS A 420 -3.40 8.06 9.64
N THR A 421 -4.69 8.31 9.40
CA THR A 421 -5.22 9.66 9.18
C THR A 421 -4.98 10.54 10.41
N PHE A 422 -5.18 10.00 11.62
CA PHE A 422 -4.88 10.72 12.85
C PHE A 422 -3.40 11.05 12.99
N ILE A 423 -2.49 10.10 12.72
CA ILE A 423 -1.04 10.32 12.84
C ILE A 423 -0.58 11.46 11.93
N TYR A 424 -1.16 11.60 10.75
CA TYR A 424 -0.77 12.68 9.83
C TYR A 424 -1.52 14.00 10.11
N SER A 425 -2.69 13.98 10.74
CA SER A 425 -3.42 15.19 11.13
C SER A 425 -2.89 15.77 12.47
N TYR A 426 -2.81 14.93 13.50
CA TYR A 426 -2.46 15.27 14.89
C TYR A 426 -1.18 14.54 15.35
N SER A 427 -0.10 14.69 14.58
CA SER A 427 1.12 13.89 14.70
C SER A 427 1.83 13.93 16.07
N ARG A 428 1.60 14.97 16.87
CA ARG A 428 2.15 15.09 18.23
C ARG A 428 1.47 14.15 19.23
N PHE A 429 0.21 13.81 18.99
CA PHE A 429 -0.63 13.00 19.87
C PHE A 429 -0.69 11.53 19.44
N SER A 430 0.12 11.14 18.44
CA SER A 430 0.10 9.79 17.87
C SER A 430 0.28 8.68 18.91
N THR A 431 1.15 8.87 19.89
CA THR A 431 1.39 7.88 20.96
C THR A 431 0.13 7.69 21.81
N MET A 432 -0.53 8.79 22.20
CA MET A 432 -1.75 8.74 23.02
C MET A 432 -2.87 7.98 22.32
N LEU A 433 -3.12 8.25 21.04
CA LEU A 433 -4.14 7.52 20.29
C LEU A 433 -3.79 6.03 20.17
N VAL A 434 -2.55 5.71 19.80
CA VAL A 434 -2.14 4.31 19.62
C VAL A 434 -2.24 3.52 20.91
N ASP A 435 -1.85 4.12 22.04
CA ASP A 435 -1.98 3.49 23.36
C ASP A 435 -3.46 3.28 23.71
N ALA A 436 -4.32 4.29 23.51
CA ALA A 436 -5.75 4.18 23.75
C ALA A 436 -6.42 3.08 22.90
N ILE A 437 -6.09 2.99 21.62
CA ILE A 437 -6.64 1.95 20.73
C ILE A 437 -6.10 0.57 21.10
N ASN A 438 -4.82 0.42 21.40
CA ASN A 438 -4.25 -0.87 21.82
C ASN A 438 -4.87 -1.36 23.13
N GLN A 439 -5.15 -0.45 24.08
CA GLN A 439 -5.86 -0.75 25.32
C GLN A 439 -7.31 -1.15 25.03
N TRP A 440 -8.02 -0.38 24.21
CA TRP A 440 -9.40 -0.67 23.79
C TRP A 440 -9.55 -2.02 23.07
N LEU A 441 -8.55 -2.42 22.28
CA LEU A 441 -8.50 -3.72 21.62
C LEU A 441 -8.11 -4.88 22.54
N GLU A 442 -7.64 -4.60 23.76
CA GLU A 442 -7.03 -5.58 24.68
C GLU A 442 -5.83 -6.33 24.05
N LYS A 443 -5.18 -5.70 23.06
CA LYS A 443 -4.05 -6.27 22.31
C LYS A 443 -2.83 -5.35 22.45
N PRO A 444 -2.01 -5.53 23.50
CA PRO A 444 -0.81 -4.73 23.65
C PRO A 444 0.08 -4.95 22.41
N HIS A 445 0.45 -3.84 21.76
CA HIS A 445 1.27 -3.80 20.55
C HIS A 445 0.60 -4.17 19.23
N TYR A 446 -0.74 -4.10 19.13
CA TYR A 446 -1.44 -4.24 17.86
C TYR A 446 -0.96 -3.20 16.83
N PHE A 447 -0.99 -1.91 17.20
CA PHE A 447 -0.30 -0.84 16.49
C PHE A 447 1.03 -0.51 17.18
N GLN A 448 2.07 -0.31 16.39
CA GLN A 448 3.40 0.11 16.86
C GLN A 448 3.86 1.34 16.09
N LEU A 449 4.47 2.29 16.80
CA LEU A 449 4.99 3.52 16.22
C LEU A 449 6.52 3.47 16.10
N HIS A 450 7.04 3.96 14.99
CA HIS A 450 8.47 4.24 14.83
C HIS A 450 8.72 5.74 14.78
N LYS A 451 9.63 6.22 15.63
CA LYS A 451 10.02 7.62 15.72
C LYS A 451 10.90 8.02 14.53
N LEU A 452 10.51 9.09 13.85
CA LEU A 452 11.20 9.66 12.70
C LEU A 452 11.97 10.93 13.09
N ALA A 453 12.93 11.31 12.25
CA ALA A 453 13.63 12.60 12.35
C ALA A 453 12.84 13.78 11.74
N SER A 454 11.64 13.52 11.23
CA SER A 454 10.80 14.54 10.61
C SER A 454 10.18 15.45 11.68
N GLN A 455 10.24 16.76 11.46
CA GLN A 455 9.64 17.76 12.36
C GLN A 455 8.12 17.90 12.15
N PHE A 456 7.60 17.53 10.98
CA PHE A 456 6.16 17.52 10.70
C PHE A 456 5.47 16.25 11.21
N TYR A 457 6.11 15.11 10.97
CA TYR A 457 5.57 13.78 11.28
C TYR A 457 6.61 12.99 12.08
N PRO A 458 6.71 13.23 13.39
CA PRO A 458 7.70 12.59 14.25
C PRO A 458 7.44 11.09 14.45
N TYR A 459 6.25 10.60 14.10
CA TYR A 459 5.89 9.20 14.19
C TYR A 459 5.28 8.71 12.88
N HIS A 460 5.42 7.41 12.64
CA HIS A 460 4.64 6.67 11.66
C HIS A 460 4.35 5.27 12.23
N LEU A 461 3.29 4.63 11.73
CA LEU A 461 3.08 3.21 12.02
C LEU A 461 4.24 2.39 11.46
N VAL A 462 4.69 1.41 12.23
CA VAL A 462 5.64 0.40 11.77
C VAL A 462 4.96 -0.36 10.63
N GLU A 463 5.29 0.03 9.41
CA GLU A 463 4.89 -0.72 8.23
C GLU A 463 5.87 -1.86 7.99
N PRO A 464 5.38 -3.01 7.58
CA PRO A 464 6.27 -4.11 7.35
C PRO A 464 7.15 -4.02 6.11
N PHE A 465 8.38 -4.52 6.23
CA PHE A 465 9.23 -4.71 5.07
C PHE A 465 8.99 -6.09 4.41
N ASN A 466 8.64 -6.09 3.12
CA ASN A 466 8.37 -7.31 2.36
C ASN A 466 9.65 -8.12 2.07
N GLN A 467 10.07 -8.90 3.06
CA GLN A 467 11.27 -9.75 2.97
C GLN A 467 11.16 -10.86 1.93
N ARG A 468 9.95 -11.21 1.46
CA ARG A 468 9.80 -12.22 0.38
C ARG A 468 10.18 -11.65 -0.97
N LYS A 469 9.73 -10.42 -1.26
CA LYS A 469 10.18 -9.68 -2.45
C LYS A 469 11.66 -9.32 -2.30
N TYR A 470 12.07 -8.81 -1.14
CA TYR A 470 13.40 -8.28 -0.87
C TYR A 470 14.21 -9.15 0.10
N LYS A 471 14.48 -10.41 -0.28
CA LYS A 471 15.22 -11.38 0.55
C LYS A 471 16.59 -10.84 0.96
N GLY A 472 16.87 -10.78 2.26
CA GLY A 472 18.16 -10.31 2.81
C GLY A 472 18.31 -8.79 2.93
N TRP A 473 17.34 -8.00 2.47
CA TRP A 473 17.41 -6.54 2.57
C TRP A 473 16.99 -6.09 3.97
N SER A 474 17.65 -5.04 4.47
CA SER A 474 17.23 -4.33 5.68
C SER A 474 16.86 -2.87 5.38
N GLU A 475 16.10 -2.26 6.28
CA GLU A 475 15.73 -0.84 6.16
C GLU A 475 16.97 0.07 6.18
N LEU A 476 17.03 1.04 5.26
CA LEU A 476 18.07 2.07 5.23
C LEU A 476 17.64 3.26 6.10
N LYS A 477 18.32 3.49 7.22
CA LYS A 477 17.97 4.55 8.17
C LYS A 477 18.69 5.86 7.85
N PHE A 478 17.95 6.95 7.64
CA PHE A 478 18.55 8.25 7.26
C PHE A 478 19.49 8.85 8.34
N LYS A 479 19.23 8.56 9.62
CA LYS A 479 20.11 8.87 10.75
C LYS A 479 20.39 7.57 11.51
N GLY A 480 21.28 6.76 10.96
CA GLY A 480 21.65 5.45 11.50
C GLY A 480 23.15 5.20 11.39
N ASN A 481 23.56 3.96 11.63
CA ASN A 481 24.95 3.56 11.47
C ASN A 481 25.34 3.63 9.98
N GLU A 482 26.15 4.62 9.61
CA GLU A 482 26.58 4.85 8.22
C GLU A 482 27.22 3.62 7.60
N ARG A 483 27.99 2.84 8.39
CA ARG A 483 28.63 1.62 7.91
C ARG A 483 27.61 0.57 7.50
N GLN A 484 26.57 0.37 8.31
CA GLN A 484 25.49 -0.58 7.99
C GLN A 484 24.71 -0.13 6.75
N ASN A 485 24.41 1.16 6.63
CA ASN A 485 23.75 1.70 5.45
C ASN A 485 24.60 1.51 4.19
N LYS A 486 25.90 1.81 4.23
CA LYS A 486 26.81 1.60 3.09
C LYS A 486 26.90 0.12 2.71
N GLN A 487 26.99 -0.78 3.68
CA GLN A 487 26.96 -2.23 3.43
C GLN A 487 25.65 -2.67 2.76
N GLN A 488 24.52 -2.13 3.20
CA GLN A 488 23.22 -2.44 2.62
C GLN A 488 23.04 -1.83 1.23
N VAL A 489 23.56 -0.64 0.97
CA VAL A 489 23.60 -0.06 -0.39
C VAL A 489 24.38 -0.98 -1.32
N ARG A 490 25.61 -1.36 -0.96
CA ARG A 490 26.43 -2.29 -1.76
C ARG A 490 25.74 -3.62 -1.99
N PHE A 491 25.20 -4.24 -0.92
CA PHE A 491 24.43 -5.48 -1.04
C PHE A 491 23.26 -5.34 -2.02
N ARG A 492 22.48 -4.25 -1.93
CA ARG A 492 21.36 -3.99 -2.85
C ARG A 492 21.84 -3.83 -4.29
N ILE A 493 22.96 -3.15 -4.53
CA ILE A 493 23.51 -2.92 -5.88
C ILE A 493 24.08 -4.21 -6.48
N GLU A 494 24.95 -4.90 -5.75
CA GLU A 494 25.72 -6.05 -6.23
C GLU A 494 24.90 -7.34 -6.30
N TYR A 495 23.96 -7.53 -5.37
CA TYR A 495 23.19 -8.77 -5.23
C TYR A 495 21.68 -8.54 -5.25
N GLY A 496 21.18 -7.54 -4.52
CA GLY A 496 19.74 -7.36 -4.30
C GLY A 496 18.92 -7.04 -5.56
N PHE A 497 19.25 -5.96 -6.27
CA PHE A 497 18.56 -5.59 -7.51
C PHE A 497 18.81 -6.61 -8.63
N PRO A 498 20.03 -7.14 -8.85
CA PRO A 498 20.25 -8.23 -9.79
C PRO A 498 19.38 -9.46 -9.53
N ASP A 499 19.33 -9.96 -8.28
CA ASP A 499 18.47 -11.08 -7.89
C ASP A 499 16.99 -10.79 -8.16
N LEU A 500 16.53 -9.60 -7.77
CA LEU A 500 15.14 -9.21 -7.94
C LEU A 500 14.72 -9.15 -9.42
N LEU A 501 15.59 -8.60 -10.28
CA LEU A 501 15.39 -8.57 -11.73
C LEU A 501 15.50 -9.97 -12.35
N GLY A 502 16.46 -10.79 -11.88
CA GLY A 502 16.64 -12.18 -12.32
C GLY A 502 15.42 -13.07 -12.01
N ARG A 503 14.70 -12.77 -10.92
CA ARG A 503 13.40 -13.38 -10.60
C ARG A 503 12.21 -12.79 -11.37
N GLY A 504 12.43 -11.82 -12.25
CA GLY A 504 11.41 -11.23 -13.10
C GLY A 504 10.52 -10.18 -12.41
N LEU A 505 11.04 -9.47 -11.41
CA LEU A 505 10.29 -8.48 -10.62
C LEU A 505 10.80 -7.06 -10.82
N ALA A 506 9.88 -6.09 -10.77
CA ALA A 506 10.21 -4.67 -10.72
C ALA A 506 10.42 -4.21 -9.27
N PRO A 507 11.50 -3.46 -8.97
CA PRO A 507 11.67 -2.85 -7.66
C PRO A 507 10.64 -1.74 -7.45
N ASP A 508 10.30 -1.50 -6.19
CA ASP A 508 9.51 -0.33 -5.84
C ASP A 508 10.39 0.92 -5.99
N PHE A 509 9.86 1.95 -6.65
CA PHE A 509 10.62 3.19 -6.86
C PHE A 509 11.12 3.81 -5.54
N LYS A 510 10.38 3.62 -4.43
CA LYS A 510 10.80 4.05 -3.09
C LYS A 510 12.11 3.41 -2.66
N GLU A 511 12.31 2.12 -2.92
CA GLU A 511 13.52 1.40 -2.55
C GLU A 511 14.71 1.76 -3.43
N VAL A 512 14.48 1.96 -4.73
CA VAL A 512 15.48 2.53 -5.64
C VAL A 512 15.88 3.92 -5.15
N LEU A 513 14.93 4.79 -4.84
CA LEU A 513 15.16 6.16 -4.38
C LEU A 513 15.89 6.20 -3.03
N ASN A 514 15.56 5.31 -2.10
CA ASN A 514 16.24 5.22 -0.80
C ASN A 514 17.71 4.80 -0.97
N THR A 515 17.97 3.83 -1.85
CA THR A 515 19.33 3.38 -2.19
C THR A 515 20.10 4.50 -2.91
N PHE A 516 19.47 5.16 -3.89
CA PHE A 516 20.04 6.27 -4.66
C PHE A 516 20.52 7.43 -3.79
N ARG A 517 19.78 7.75 -2.71
CA ARG A 517 20.14 8.84 -1.79
C ARG A 517 21.45 8.59 -1.05
N MET A 518 21.80 7.34 -0.82
CA MET A 518 22.96 6.92 -0.02
C MET A 518 24.11 6.39 -0.88
N GLY A 519 23.83 6.04 -2.14
CA GLY A 519 24.83 5.59 -3.10
C GLY A 519 25.70 6.70 -3.67
N ASP A 520 26.87 6.29 -4.14
CA ASP A 520 27.82 7.13 -4.87
C ASP A 520 27.40 7.33 -6.35
N LEU A 521 28.29 7.90 -7.18
CA LEU A 521 27.97 8.19 -8.57
C LEU A 521 27.70 6.92 -9.39
N ASP A 522 28.53 5.90 -9.21
CA ASP A 522 28.45 4.64 -9.95
C ASP A 522 27.19 3.87 -9.55
N ASP A 523 26.89 3.82 -8.26
CA ASP A 523 25.62 3.29 -7.73
C ASP A 523 24.41 3.99 -8.37
N ARG A 524 24.45 5.32 -8.49
CA ARG A 524 23.35 6.11 -9.06
C ARG A 524 23.16 5.86 -10.55
N LEU A 525 24.24 5.70 -11.30
CA LEU A 525 24.20 5.34 -12.72
C LEU A 525 23.62 3.94 -12.90
N TYR A 526 24.04 2.98 -12.07
CA TYR A 526 23.46 1.64 -12.04
C TYR A 526 21.96 1.66 -11.76
N LEU A 527 21.52 2.40 -10.73
CA LEU A 527 20.10 2.52 -10.37
C LEU A 527 19.24 3.18 -11.46
N LYS A 528 19.82 4.12 -12.22
CA LYS A 528 19.18 4.65 -13.44
C LYS A 528 19.01 3.53 -14.48
N GLY A 529 20.02 2.70 -14.67
CA GLY A 529 19.95 1.50 -15.51
C GLY A 529 18.86 0.54 -15.08
N VAL A 530 18.73 0.29 -13.76
CA VAL A 530 17.65 -0.54 -13.19
C VAL A 530 16.27 -0.01 -13.55
N LEU A 531 16.02 1.30 -13.34
CA LEU A 531 14.73 1.90 -13.69
C LEU A 531 14.45 1.91 -15.19
N THR A 532 15.49 1.98 -16.02
CA THR A 532 15.35 1.92 -17.47
C THR A 532 14.94 0.50 -17.88
N LYS A 533 15.61 -0.53 -17.36
CA LYS A 533 15.28 -1.95 -17.58
C LYS A 533 13.86 -2.30 -17.11
N THR A 534 13.38 -1.69 -16.04
CA THR A 534 12.03 -1.94 -15.51
C THR A 534 10.98 -1.00 -16.09
N ARG A 535 11.34 -0.17 -17.08
CA ARG A 535 10.47 0.85 -17.71
C ARG A 535 9.84 1.84 -16.72
N GLN A 536 10.49 2.06 -15.59
CA GLN A 536 10.08 3.00 -14.55
C GLN A 536 10.80 4.36 -14.65
N TYR A 537 11.74 4.53 -15.59
CA TYR A 537 12.45 5.78 -15.84
C TYR A 537 11.61 6.80 -16.65
N ASN A 538 10.39 7.07 -16.19
CA ASN A 538 9.52 8.10 -16.75
C ASN A 538 9.93 9.51 -16.26
N LEU A 539 9.35 10.55 -16.88
CA LEU A 539 9.66 11.95 -16.57
C LEU A 539 9.56 12.27 -15.07
N LYS A 540 8.53 11.77 -14.37
CA LYS A 540 8.34 12.00 -12.92
C LYS A 540 9.49 11.42 -12.09
N ASN A 541 9.85 10.17 -12.36
CA ASN A 541 10.91 9.49 -11.62
C ASN A 541 12.29 10.06 -11.98
N GLN A 542 12.53 10.33 -13.26
CA GLN A 542 13.74 10.98 -13.77
C GLN A 542 14.00 12.30 -13.07
N LYS A 543 13.05 13.25 -13.09
CA LYS A 543 13.21 14.57 -12.44
C LYS A 543 13.40 14.46 -10.93
N THR A 544 12.80 13.46 -10.31
CA THR A 544 13.04 13.18 -8.89
C THR A 544 14.50 12.81 -8.63
N LEU A 545 15.10 11.92 -9.44
CA LEU A 545 16.50 11.51 -9.29
C LEU A 545 17.49 12.63 -9.65
N GLU A 546 17.20 13.39 -10.71
CA GLU A 546 18.00 14.57 -11.10
C GLU A 546 18.08 15.58 -9.95
N LEU A 547 16.94 15.97 -9.37
CA LEU A 547 16.90 16.88 -8.22
C LEU A 547 17.63 16.33 -7.00
N ARG A 548 17.63 15.01 -6.76
CA ARG A 548 18.41 14.41 -5.66
C ARG A 548 19.91 14.49 -5.92
N SER A 549 20.32 14.41 -7.17
CA SER A 549 21.71 14.55 -7.59
C SER A 549 22.21 15.99 -7.43
N LEU A 550 21.30 16.98 -7.50
CA LEU A 550 21.60 18.40 -7.25
C LEU A 550 22.00 18.76 -5.80
N LYS A 551 22.24 17.77 -4.93
CA LYS A 551 22.78 17.96 -3.58
C LYS A 551 24.27 17.67 -3.44
N HIS A 552 24.95 17.39 -4.55
CA HIS A 552 26.39 17.16 -4.52
C HIS A 552 27.14 18.41 -4.03
N PHE A 553 28.18 18.22 -3.20
CA PHE A 553 28.92 19.32 -2.57
C PHE A 553 29.64 20.23 -3.57
N SER A 554 29.90 19.73 -4.79
CA SER A 554 30.59 20.47 -5.85
C SER A 554 29.68 21.39 -6.67
N LEU A 555 28.37 21.42 -6.41
CA LEU A 555 27.43 22.18 -7.24
C LEU A 555 27.48 23.67 -6.95
N THR A 556 27.50 24.45 -8.03
CA THR A 556 27.54 25.91 -7.99
C THR A 556 26.16 26.52 -8.14
N ARG A 557 26.06 27.84 -7.88
CA ARG A 557 24.84 28.61 -8.11
C ARG A 557 24.46 28.61 -9.59
N GLU A 558 25.44 28.66 -10.48
CA GLU A 558 25.29 28.65 -11.93
C GLU A 558 24.69 27.33 -12.42
N ASP A 559 25.09 26.20 -11.82
CA ASP A 559 24.54 24.88 -12.17
C ASP A 559 23.05 24.78 -11.85
N LEU A 560 22.63 25.30 -10.70
CA LEU A 560 21.22 25.35 -10.32
C LEU A 560 20.42 26.28 -11.23
N SER A 561 20.97 27.44 -11.63
CA SER A 561 20.31 28.35 -12.57
C SER A 561 20.18 27.72 -13.96
N ARG A 562 21.22 27.03 -14.44
CA ARG A 562 21.18 26.26 -15.70
C ARG A 562 20.10 25.18 -15.64
N TYR A 563 20.07 24.39 -14.56
CA TYR A 563 19.04 23.36 -14.39
C TYR A 563 17.63 23.96 -14.36
N PHE A 564 17.43 25.09 -13.67
CA PHE A 564 16.14 25.79 -13.65
C PHE A 564 15.70 26.19 -15.06
N ARG A 565 16.56 26.85 -15.83
CA ARG A 565 16.23 27.31 -17.19
C ARG A 565 15.77 26.15 -18.09
N SER A 566 16.40 25.00 -17.97
CA SER A 566 16.08 23.82 -18.78
C SER A 566 14.88 23.01 -18.30
N ASN A 567 14.45 23.15 -17.03
CA ASN A 567 13.52 22.19 -16.42
C ASN A 567 12.35 22.79 -15.64
N LYS A 568 12.25 24.11 -15.49
CA LYS A 568 11.25 24.80 -14.64
C LYS A 568 9.80 24.32 -14.90
N ASP A 569 9.45 24.04 -16.16
CA ASP A 569 8.09 23.66 -16.56
C ASP A 569 7.88 22.13 -16.58
N CYS A 570 8.91 21.35 -16.27
CA CYS A 570 8.87 19.89 -16.27
C CYS A 570 8.80 19.28 -14.85
N LEU A 571 8.54 20.09 -13.82
CA LEU A 571 8.52 19.66 -12.42
C LEU A 571 7.08 19.57 -11.89
N ASN A 572 6.79 18.52 -11.13
CA ASN A 572 5.57 18.45 -10.31
C ASN A 572 5.71 19.25 -9.01
N ASP A 573 4.63 19.45 -8.26
CA ASP A 573 4.66 20.34 -7.08
C ASP A 573 5.58 19.85 -5.96
N SER A 574 5.65 18.54 -5.75
CA SER A 574 6.60 17.95 -4.78
C SER A 574 8.05 18.23 -5.15
N GLN A 575 8.36 18.18 -6.46
CA GLN A 575 9.67 18.50 -7.01
C GLN A 575 9.95 20.01 -6.94
N LYS A 576 8.97 20.86 -7.23
CA LYS A 576 9.05 22.32 -7.08
C LYS A 576 9.38 22.70 -5.64
N PHE A 577 8.65 22.18 -4.64
CA PHE A 577 8.96 22.44 -3.22
C PHE A 577 10.40 22.05 -2.86
N TYR A 578 10.84 20.89 -3.33
CA TYR A 578 12.20 20.44 -3.07
C TYR A 578 13.25 21.35 -3.70
N PHE A 579 13.01 21.79 -4.95
CA PHE A 579 13.94 22.65 -5.68
C PHE A 579 13.96 24.08 -5.16
N VAL A 580 12.80 24.67 -4.85
CA VAL A 580 12.67 25.99 -4.20
C VAL A 580 13.52 26.07 -2.94
N ARG A 581 13.50 25.04 -2.10
CA ARG A 581 14.35 25.00 -0.90
C ARG A 581 15.84 25.13 -1.25
N MET A 582 16.30 24.48 -2.31
CA MET A 582 17.70 24.58 -2.76
C MET A 582 17.99 25.97 -3.33
N LEU A 583 17.13 26.49 -4.21
CA LEU A 583 17.27 27.83 -4.81
C LEU A 583 17.34 28.94 -3.74
N LEU A 584 16.47 28.89 -2.72
CA LEU A 584 16.48 29.82 -1.60
C LEU A 584 17.79 29.75 -0.80
N ASN A 585 18.36 28.57 -0.61
CA ASN A 585 19.62 28.40 0.10
C ASN A 585 20.81 28.99 -0.68
N PHE A 586 20.79 28.92 -2.01
CA PHE A 586 21.82 29.47 -2.90
C PHE A 586 21.56 30.93 -3.34
N GLY A 587 20.51 31.58 -2.83
CA GLY A 587 20.19 32.98 -3.15
C GLY A 587 19.62 33.21 -4.55
N LEU A 588 19.10 32.17 -5.21
CA LEU A 588 18.41 32.25 -6.50
C LEU A 588 16.94 32.62 -6.29
N LEU A 589 16.71 33.89 -5.90
CA LEU A 589 15.41 34.33 -5.43
C LEU A 589 14.39 34.50 -6.57
N LYS A 590 14.81 34.87 -7.79
CA LYS A 590 13.89 35.03 -8.94
C LYS A 590 13.35 33.69 -9.40
N GLU A 591 14.22 32.69 -9.47
CA GLU A 591 13.89 31.32 -9.84
C GLU A 591 12.99 30.66 -8.78
N ALA A 592 13.29 30.87 -7.50
CA ALA A 592 12.47 30.33 -6.41
C ALA A 592 11.03 30.90 -6.43
N ASP A 593 10.89 32.19 -6.71
CA ASP A 593 9.62 32.90 -6.81
C ASP A 593 8.75 32.38 -7.96
N TYR A 594 9.34 32.24 -9.15
CA TYR A 594 8.66 31.64 -10.30
C TYR A 594 8.10 30.26 -9.98
N LEU A 595 8.91 29.38 -9.37
CA LEU A 595 8.44 28.04 -9.02
C LEU A 595 7.33 28.08 -7.97
N LEU A 596 7.44 28.93 -6.95
CA LEU A 596 6.41 29.06 -5.91
C LEU A 596 5.08 29.57 -6.47
N ALA A 597 5.12 30.54 -7.38
CA ALA A 597 3.94 31.06 -8.06
C ALA A 597 3.26 29.98 -8.93
N SER A 598 4.04 29.09 -9.54
CA SER A 598 3.53 28.01 -10.38
C SER A 598 2.92 26.81 -9.63
N ILE A 599 2.95 26.79 -8.29
CA ILE A 599 2.34 25.72 -7.49
C ILE A 599 0.87 26.07 -7.29
N ASP A 600 -0.05 25.22 -7.73
CA ASP A 600 -1.47 25.37 -7.42
C ASP A 600 -1.70 25.28 -5.90
N SER A 601 -2.36 26.28 -5.31
CA SER A 601 -2.67 26.32 -3.88
C SER A 601 -3.93 25.53 -3.52
N PHE A 602 -4.84 25.33 -4.48
CA PHE A 602 -6.18 24.77 -4.21
C PHE A 602 -6.12 23.28 -3.85
N SER A 603 -5.20 22.54 -4.47
CA SER A 603 -5.07 21.10 -4.32
C SER A 603 -4.08 20.65 -3.23
N LEU A 604 -3.47 21.58 -2.47
CA LEU A 604 -2.47 21.25 -1.46
C LEU A 604 -3.09 20.75 -0.16
N ASN A 605 -2.49 19.71 0.43
CA ASN A 605 -2.75 19.37 1.83
C ASN A 605 -2.15 20.41 2.78
N ASP A 606 -2.57 20.38 4.05
CA ASP A 606 -2.19 21.39 5.05
C ASP A 606 -0.68 21.49 5.27
N LYS A 607 0.02 20.35 5.23
CA LYS A 607 1.49 20.34 5.23
C LYS A 607 2.08 21.14 4.09
N ASN A 608 1.65 20.91 2.86
CA ASN A 608 2.19 21.60 1.70
C ASN A 608 1.78 23.08 1.68
N LYS A 609 0.59 23.44 2.17
CA LYS A 609 0.17 24.83 2.40
C LYS A 609 1.12 25.53 3.38
N MET A 610 1.41 24.91 4.53
CA MET A 610 2.39 25.44 5.50
C MET A 610 3.79 25.60 4.90
N ILE A 611 4.28 24.60 4.15
CA ILE A 611 5.59 24.66 3.49
C ILE A 611 5.65 25.81 2.47
N LYS A 612 4.61 25.97 1.65
CA LYS A 612 4.52 27.05 0.65
C LYS A 612 4.58 28.41 1.34
N HIS A 613 3.75 28.61 2.37
CA HIS A 613 3.69 29.84 3.14
C HIS A 613 5.06 30.19 3.76
N ILE A 614 5.73 29.21 4.38
CA ILE A 614 7.08 29.42 4.96
C ILE A 614 8.12 29.78 3.90
N PHE A 615 8.08 29.16 2.72
CA PHE A 615 9.02 29.49 1.65
C PHE A 615 8.76 30.87 1.05
N GLN A 616 7.50 31.28 0.91
CA GLN A 616 7.15 32.64 0.49
C GLN A 616 7.60 33.68 1.51
N MET A 617 7.39 33.44 2.81
CA MET A 617 7.92 34.32 3.87
C MET A 617 9.45 34.44 3.81
N ARG A 618 10.17 33.31 3.65
CA ARG A 618 11.63 33.33 3.50
C ARG A 618 12.08 34.10 2.26
N LEU A 619 11.35 33.99 1.16
CA LEU A 619 11.62 34.71 -0.08
C LEU A 619 11.47 36.22 0.13
N TYR A 620 10.34 36.67 0.65
CA TYR A 620 10.06 38.08 0.91
C TYR A 620 11.04 38.69 1.92
N SER A 621 11.36 37.96 3.00
CA SER A 621 12.39 38.34 3.95
C SER A 621 13.75 38.56 3.28
N LYS A 622 14.17 37.68 2.37
CA LYS A 622 15.45 37.82 1.64
C LYS A 622 15.45 38.94 0.60
N ARG A 623 14.29 39.38 0.13
CA ARG A 623 14.13 40.49 -0.83
C ARG A 623 13.81 41.83 -0.17
N ASN A 624 13.72 41.87 1.17
CA ASN A 624 13.25 43.04 1.93
C ASN A 624 11.84 43.52 1.51
N GLN A 625 10.98 42.59 1.08
CA GLN A 625 9.59 42.83 0.67
C GLN A 625 8.63 42.65 1.86
N PHE A 626 8.74 43.55 2.85
CA PHE A 626 8.06 43.37 4.14
C PHE A 626 6.54 43.60 4.08
N ARG A 627 6.06 44.42 3.14
CA ARG A 627 4.62 44.67 2.95
C ARG A 627 3.93 43.41 2.42
N GLU A 628 4.50 42.78 1.40
CA GLU A 628 4.02 41.55 0.80
C GLU A 628 4.05 40.39 1.79
N MET A 629 5.08 40.32 2.65
CA MET A 629 5.12 39.36 3.75
C MET A 629 4.00 39.60 4.78
N THR A 630 3.63 40.85 5.04
CA THR A 630 2.53 41.19 5.96
C THR A 630 1.19 40.72 5.39
N THR A 631 0.90 41.04 4.12
CA THR A 631 -0.30 40.56 3.42
C THR A 631 -0.39 39.03 3.42
N LEU A 632 0.74 38.36 3.16
CA LEU A 632 0.80 36.90 3.18
C LEU A 632 0.44 36.31 4.57
N LEU A 633 0.88 36.96 5.65
CA LEU A 633 0.54 36.56 7.03
C LEU A 633 -0.95 36.76 7.34
N ASP A 634 -1.57 37.78 6.77
CA ASP A 634 -3.00 38.09 6.95
C ASP A 634 -3.91 37.12 6.20
N GLU A 635 -3.52 36.71 5.00
CA GLU A 635 -4.31 35.84 4.13
C GLU A 635 -4.23 34.35 4.51
N PHE A 636 -3.28 33.96 5.36
CA PHE A 636 -3.09 32.54 5.68
C PHE A 636 -4.20 32.00 6.58
N PRO A 637 -4.99 30.99 6.15
CA PRO A 637 -6.17 30.52 6.86
C PRO A 637 -5.79 29.57 8.01
N LEU A 638 -5.14 30.11 9.04
CA LEU A 638 -4.59 29.35 10.16
C LEU A 638 -5.66 28.54 10.92
N SER A 639 -6.90 29.02 10.97
CA SER A 639 -8.03 28.35 11.62
C SER A 639 -8.59 27.16 10.84
N GLN A 640 -8.20 26.98 9.58
CA GLN A 640 -8.73 25.93 8.69
C GLN A 640 -7.74 24.79 8.45
N ILE A 641 -6.59 24.79 9.13
CA ILE A 641 -5.55 23.78 8.94
C ILE A 641 -5.20 23.04 10.24
N TYR A 642 -4.70 21.82 10.08
CA TYR A 642 -4.02 21.12 11.17
C TYR A 642 -2.61 21.72 11.39
N ALA A 643 -2.52 22.69 12.31
CA ALA A 643 -1.28 23.40 12.58
C ALA A 643 -0.21 22.46 13.18
N SER A 644 1.01 22.54 12.66
CA SER A 644 2.16 21.76 13.16
C SER A 644 3.09 22.64 14.00
N PRO A 645 3.73 22.09 15.06
CA PRO A 645 4.84 22.77 15.75
C PRO A 645 5.95 23.23 14.81
N TYR A 646 6.12 22.58 13.65
CA TYR A 646 7.04 23.01 12.61
C TYR A 646 6.76 24.45 12.14
N LEU A 647 5.50 24.82 11.90
CA LEU A 647 5.11 26.17 11.47
C LEU A 647 5.59 27.20 12.50
N LEU A 648 5.28 26.95 13.78
CA LEU A 648 5.72 27.80 14.88
C LEU A 648 7.24 27.96 14.92
N MET A 649 7.99 26.86 14.85
CA MET A 649 9.46 26.90 14.88
C MET A 649 10.06 27.69 13.71
N GLN A 650 9.49 27.54 12.50
CA GLN A 650 9.96 28.30 11.33
C GLN A 650 9.61 29.79 11.44
N CYS A 651 8.44 30.14 11.97
CA CYS A 651 8.07 31.55 12.21
C CYS A 651 8.98 32.20 13.26
N ILE A 652 9.31 31.51 14.35
CA ILE A 652 10.26 32.00 15.36
C ILE A 652 11.66 32.20 14.76
N TYR A 653 12.12 31.26 13.92
CA TYR A 653 13.40 31.42 13.22
C TYR A 653 13.40 32.67 12.33
N LEU A 654 12.31 32.91 11.58
CA LEU A 654 12.13 34.09 10.74
C LEU A 654 12.10 35.38 11.57
N GLU A 655 11.40 35.38 12.70
CA GLU A 655 11.33 36.53 13.61
C GLU A 655 12.71 36.93 14.11
N ASN A 656 13.51 35.97 14.59
CA ASN A 656 14.89 36.21 15.01
C ASN A 656 15.75 36.78 13.88
N SER A 657 15.59 36.25 12.66
CA SER A 657 16.32 36.73 11.47
C SER A 657 15.96 38.18 11.15
N LEU A 658 14.67 38.52 11.15
CA LEU A 658 14.17 39.87 10.88
C LEU A 658 14.52 40.86 12.00
N ALA A 659 14.51 40.42 13.26
CA ALA A 659 14.90 41.22 14.41
C ALA A 659 16.40 41.58 14.36
N ASN A 660 17.25 40.64 13.94
CA ASN A 660 18.68 40.91 13.73
C ASN A 660 18.92 41.90 12.58
N LEU A 661 18.16 41.79 11.48
CA LEU A 661 18.16 42.78 10.39
C LEU A 661 17.75 44.19 10.88
N SER A 662 16.76 44.28 11.77
CA SER A 662 16.32 45.54 12.37
C SER A 662 17.38 46.20 13.28
N ARG A 663 18.32 45.42 13.83
CA ARG A 663 19.45 45.91 14.62
C ARG A 663 20.61 46.43 13.74
N GLY A 664 20.81 45.82 12.58
CA GLY A 664 21.81 46.23 11.58
C GLY A 664 21.31 47.30 10.58
N ARG A 665 20.72 48.39 11.08
CA ARG A 665 19.96 49.41 10.30
C ARG A 665 20.72 50.12 9.18
N SER A 666 22.02 49.90 9.04
CA SER A 666 22.91 50.66 8.14
C SER A 666 22.66 50.43 6.64
N SER A 667 21.85 49.44 6.25
CA SER A 667 21.64 49.07 4.83
C SER A 667 20.18 49.17 4.34
N LEU A 668 19.24 49.72 5.11
CA LEU A 668 17.82 49.78 4.77
C LEU A 668 17.32 51.23 4.65
N SER A 669 16.38 51.50 3.74
CA SER A 669 15.72 52.80 3.65
C SER A 669 14.76 53.03 4.82
N ILE A 670 14.37 54.29 5.08
CA ILE A 670 13.44 54.66 6.16
C ILE A 670 12.11 53.91 6.00
N GLU A 671 11.55 53.87 4.78
CA GLU A 671 10.32 53.13 4.48
C GLU A 671 10.46 51.61 4.69
N GLN A 672 11.65 51.05 4.40
CA GLN A 672 11.94 49.64 4.66
C GLN A 672 12.04 49.34 6.15
N VAL A 673 12.59 50.26 6.95
CA VAL A 673 12.64 50.12 8.41
C VAL A 673 11.23 50.17 9.01
N GLU A 674 10.38 51.07 8.54
CA GLU A 674 8.99 51.16 8.98
C GLU A 674 8.20 49.90 8.60
N SER A 675 8.25 49.48 7.34
CA SER A 675 7.57 48.26 6.88
C SER A 675 8.09 47.00 7.56
N LEU A 676 9.39 46.92 7.86
CA LEU A 676 9.97 45.84 8.67
C LEU A 676 9.37 45.82 10.09
N SER A 677 9.20 46.98 10.73
CA SER A 677 8.64 47.06 12.08
C SER A 677 7.18 46.58 12.13
N ILE A 678 6.38 46.94 11.13
CA ILE A 678 4.99 46.50 10.97
C ILE A 678 4.94 44.99 10.75
N CYS A 679 5.77 44.48 9.83
CA CYS A 679 5.87 43.07 9.52
C CYS A 679 6.30 42.24 10.74
N LEU A 680 7.29 42.69 11.51
CA LEU A 680 7.72 42.05 12.75
C LEU A 680 6.60 41.97 13.79
N ARG A 681 5.84 43.06 13.99
CA ARG A 681 4.69 43.06 14.89
C ARG A 681 3.64 42.05 14.43
N ARG A 682 3.36 41.99 13.13
CA ARG A 682 2.37 41.04 12.59
C ARG A 682 2.84 39.60 12.69
N LEU A 683 4.11 39.32 12.40
CA LEU A 683 4.70 37.99 12.57
C LEU A 683 4.64 37.53 14.03
N ARG A 684 4.87 38.43 14.99
CA ARG A 684 4.72 38.12 16.43
C ARG A 684 3.27 37.81 16.80
N SER A 685 2.30 38.54 16.26
CA SER A 685 0.87 38.21 16.41
C SER A 685 0.58 36.81 15.86
N PHE A 686 1.01 36.52 14.64
CA PHE A 686 0.81 35.23 13.99
C PHE A 686 1.45 34.06 14.78
N ILE A 687 2.64 34.28 15.36
CA ILE A 687 3.28 33.34 16.28
C ILE A 687 2.40 33.11 17.52
N GLY A 688 1.83 34.18 18.08
CA GLY A 688 0.88 34.10 19.19
C GLY A 688 -0.36 33.27 18.83
N ASP A 689 -0.97 33.55 17.69
CA ASP A 689 -2.15 32.84 17.19
C ASP A 689 -1.85 31.35 16.96
N THR A 690 -0.69 31.04 16.38
CA THR A 690 -0.24 29.65 16.19
C THR A 690 -0.03 28.93 17.52
N LYS A 691 0.56 29.60 18.53
CA LYS A 691 0.71 29.03 19.88
C LYS A 691 -0.64 28.77 20.54
N MET A 692 -1.60 29.66 20.37
CA MET A 692 -2.95 29.51 20.93
C MET A 692 -3.66 28.30 20.35
N ILE A 693 -3.54 28.06 19.04
CA ILE A 693 -4.10 26.86 18.39
C ILE A 693 -3.42 25.60 18.91
N LEU A 694 -2.08 25.56 18.92
CA LEU A 694 -1.34 24.40 19.41
C LEU A 694 -1.62 24.08 20.89
N LYS A 695 -1.89 25.10 21.70
CA LYS A 695 -2.30 24.95 23.10
C LYS A 695 -3.74 24.43 23.20
N ARG A 696 -4.66 24.98 22.41
CA ARG A 696 -6.04 24.48 22.33
C ARG A 696 -6.07 23.00 21.93
N ASP A 697 -5.19 22.56 21.03
CA ASP A 697 -5.07 21.15 20.67
C ASP A 697 -4.63 20.26 21.85
N GLU A 698 -3.84 20.78 22.81
CA GLU A 698 -3.46 20.03 24.03
C GLU A 698 -4.67 19.70 24.90
N GLU A 699 -5.70 20.56 24.87
CA GLU A 699 -6.95 20.37 25.61
C GLU A 699 -7.96 19.56 24.79
N ASN A 700 -8.10 19.85 23.49
CA ASN A 700 -9.17 19.28 22.65
C ASN A 700 -8.84 17.89 22.09
N VAL A 701 -7.59 17.61 21.73
CA VAL A 701 -7.23 16.35 21.07
C VAL A 701 -7.40 15.13 22.00
N PRO A 702 -7.08 15.19 23.31
CA PRO A 702 -7.42 14.10 24.23
C PRO A 702 -8.92 13.77 24.25
N VAL A 703 -9.77 14.79 24.30
CA VAL A 703 -11.24 14.61 24.24
C VAL A 703 -11.68 14.01 22.90
N LEU A 704 -11.04 14.42 21.80
CA LEU A 704 -11.28 13.84 20.48
C LEU A 704 -10.88 12.35 20.42
N ILE A 705 -9.79 11.96 21.08
CA ILE A 705 -9.36 10.55 21.18
C ILE A 705 -10.43 9.75 21.94
N GLU A 706 -10.88 10.23 23.11
CA GLU A 706 -11.93 9.58 23.89
C GLU A 706 -13.22 9.43 23.09
N ARG A 707 -13.66 10.50 22.42
CA ARG A 707 -14.83 10.46 21.52
C ARG A 707 -14.64 9.46 20.38
N THR A 708 -13.43 9.37 19.83
CA THR A 708 -13.12 8.40 18.77
C THR A 708 -13.30 6.97 19.28
N ILE A 709 -12.79 6.65 20.48
CA ILE A 709 -13.00 5.34 21.10
C ILE A 709 -14.49 5.07 21.31
N GLN A 710 -15.25 6.04 21.83
CA GLN A 710 -16.70 5.89 22.01
C GLN A 710 -17.44 5.61 20.69
N ILE A 711 -17.08 6.31 19.60
CA ILE A 711 -17.68 6.07 18.28
C ILE A 711 -17.36 4.66 17.80
N LEU A 712 -16.13 4.19 18.00
CA LEU A 712 -15.72 2.83 17.64
C LEU A 712 -16.46 1.76 18.47
N ASP A 713 -16.67 2.01 19.76
CA ASP A 713 -17.43 1.14 20.65
C ASP A 713 -18.90 1.04 20.24
N ASP A 714 -19.55 2.18 20.00
CA ASP A 714 -20.93 2.21 19.49
C ASP A 714 -21.04 1.41 18.19
N TRP A 715 -20.08 1.60 17.28
CA TRP A 715 -20.08 0.95 15.98
C TRP A 715 -19.89 -0.57 16.11
N LYS A 716 -18.98 -1.02 16.99
CA LYS A 716 -18.75 -2.43 17.31
C LYS A 716 -20.01 -3.07 17.95
N ALA A 717 -20.68 -2.37 18.85
CA ALA A 717 -21.90 -2.83 19.53
C ALA A 717 -23.12 -2.97 18.61
N THR A 718 -23.15 -2.22 17.50
CA THR A 718 -24.25 -2.26 16.52
C THR A 718 -24.41 -3.64 15.86
N LYS A 719 -23.34 -4.45 15.83
CA LYS A 719 -23.37 -5.85 15.37
C LYS A 719 -24.14 -6.78 16.32
N SER A 720 -24.00 -6.60 17.64
CA SER A 720 -24.68 -7.45 18.64
C SER A 720 -26.19 -7.26 18.65
N LYS A 721 -26.69 -6.03 18.44
CA LYS A 721 -28.13 -5.73 18.45
C LYS A 721 -28.91 -6.26 17.23
N LYS A 722 -28.26 -6.50 16.08
CA LYS A 722 -28.91 -7.10 14.91
C LYS A 722 -29.08 -8.62 15.04
N LEU A 723 -28.17 -9.30 15.74
CA LEU A 723 -28.28 -10.74 16.05
C LEU A 723 -29.39 -11.04 17.05
N ASP A 724 -29.58 -10.20 18.07
CA ASP A 724 -30.67 -10.37 19.06
C ASP A 724 -32.07 -10.10 18.49
N ARG A 725 -32.18 -9.35 17.39
CA ARG A 725 -33.47 -9.06 16.73
C ARG A 725 -33.86 -10.06 15.64
N SER A 726 -32.92 -10.90 15.19
CA SER A 726 -33.23 -12.03 14.28
C SER A 726 -33.54 -13.33 15.01
N CYS A 727 -33.42 -13.35 16.34
CA CYS A 727 -33.75 -14.48 17.22
C CYS A 727 -35.00 -14.23 18.09
N LYS A 728 -35.81 -13.22 17.74
CA LYS A 728 -37.18 -13.02 18.21
C LYS A 728 -38.08 -12.93 16.99
#